data_AF-A0A7L3B1F3-F1
#
_entry.id   AF-A0A7L3B1F3-F1
#
_cell.length_a   1.000
_cell.length_b   1.000
_cell.length_c   1.000
_cell.angle_alpha   90.00
_cell.angle_beta   90.00
_cell.angle_gamma   90.00
#
_symmetry.space_group_name_H-M   'P 1'
#
loop_
_entity.id
_entity.type
_entity.pdbx_description
1 polymer ?
#
loop_
_entity_poly.entity_id
_entity_poly.type
_entity_poly.pdbx_seq_one_letter_code
_entity_poly.pdbx_strand_id
1 'polypeptide(L)'
;TQIEPKTGPLSGGILLTIMGSNLGIKAEDVKNITVADKECLFKEEFYSVSTRIVCQVGPMNEPKQGQIEVDINGKLGKSPSEVLFTYQEPHPSEIRPQSGPQAGGTTLTITGTNLATGSKKDVQVSVGSQPCNVTEFGPEIVCITGPNSKVEAVEVTMNYGGTAISVPGLFSYSENPTVTKFLPVNSFSSGGRNITVTGTGFELIQSFSLVVYAERPEAGKTNLKRFDGKLVNRLNETTVVFSSPPILEDPENYNITTIILMDHYHLVVKNESHSFAYVADPTFENFTEGIKKVNKLINAKGSNLNKAMTIDEAQAFVGDEPCNIKTLTETDLYCEPPEVQPQPKKRQKRDTINNFPEFIVKFGLREWILGRVEYETREIDIPLNLILPLVLIPMIAIIVISIICYRRKSQQAEREYEKIKSQLEGLEESVRDRCKKEFTDLMIEMEDQTNDINEAGIPVLDYKTYTDRVFFLPSKDGEKDVMITGKLDIPEARRQTVEQALNQFSNLLNSKSFLINFIHTLENQREFSARAKVYFASLLTVALHGKLEYYTDIMRTLFLELMDQYVVAKNPKLMLRRSETVVERMLSNWMSICLYQYLKDNAGESLYKLFKAIKHQVEKGPVDAVLKKAKYTLNDTGLLGDDVEYTQLTVNVYVQDGGTDAIPVKVLNCDTISQVKEKIIDQVYRNLPCSQWPKAESVVLEWRPGSTAQILSDLDLTSQRDGRWKRINTLMHYNVRDGATLILSKMGISQQPEDNQQDVPGERHALLEDENKVWHLVRPVDEIDEGKSKRGSVKEKERTKAITEIYLTRLLSVKGTLQQFVDNFFHSVLNSNHVVPPAVKYFFDFLDEQAEKHDIKDEDTIHIWKTNSLPLRFWVNILKNPHFIFDVHVHEVVDASLSVIAQTFMDACTRTEHKLSRDSPSNKLLYAKEISNYKKMVEDYYKGIRQMVPVSDQDMNTHLAEISRAHTDSLNTLVALHQLYQYTNKYYDEIINALEEDPAAQKMQLAFRLQQIAAALENKVTDL
;
A
#
# COMPACT_ATOMS: atom_id res chain seq x y z
N THR A 1 14.56 65.20 18.25
CA THR A 1 15.34 64.27 19.10
C THR A 1 14.88 62.86 18.80
N GLN A 2 15.79 61.93 18.61
CA GLN A 2 15.51 60.52 18.31
C GLN A 2 16.34 59.65 19.24
N ILE A 3 15.79 58.51 19.65
CA ILE A 3 16.47 57.56 20.53
C ILE A 3 16.44 56.18 19.89
N GLU A 4 17.52 55.42 20.05
CA GLU A 4 17.64 54.06 19.56
C GLU A 4 18.53 53.24 20.50
N PRO A 5 18.05 52.11 21.05
CA PRO A 5 16.69 51.56 20.96
C PRO A 5 15.66 52.33 21.83
N LYS A 6 14.36 52.13 21.59
CA LYS A 6 13.25 52.75 22.38
C LYS A 6 12.89 51.94 23.64
N THR A 7 13.33 50.70 23.71
CA THR A 7 13.02 49.74 24.77
C THR A 7 14.30 49.13 25.31
N GLY A 8 14.30 48.67 26.56
CA GLY A 8 15.43 47.94 27.15
C GLY A 8 15.03 47.00 28.30
N PRO A 9 15.89 46.03 28.61
CA PRO A 9 15.63 45.04 29.67
C PRO A 9 15.69 45.68 31.06
N LEU A 10 14.99 45.09 32.03
CA LEU A 10 15.03 45.53 33.44
C LEU A 10 16.45 45.47 34.03
N SER A 11 17.28 44.52 33.61
CA SER A 11 18.68 44.44 34.04
C SER A 11 19.56 45.59 33.56
N GLY A 12 19.07 46.41 32.62
CA GLY A 12 19.87 47.44 31.97
C GLY A 12 21.00 46.83 31.13
N GLY A 13 22.14 47.52 31.05
CA GLY A 13 23.35 47.03 30.40
C GLY A 13 23.44 47.33 28.90
N ILE A 14 22.35 47.77 28.27
CA ILE A 14 22.30 48.12 26.84
C ILE A 14 22.76 49.55 26.56
N LEU A 15 23.23 49.81 25.34
CA LEU A 15 23.67 51.14 24.90
C LEU A 15 22.51 51.91 24.25
N LEU A 16 22.12 53.03 24.86
CA LEU A 16 21.13 53.95 24.34
C LEU A 16 21.82 55.07 23.57
N THR A 17 21.48 55.23 22.29
CA THR A 17 21.91 56.35 21.45
C THR A 17 20.86 57.44 21.45
N ILE A 18 21.25 58.65 21.83
CA ILE A 18 20.40 59.84 21.85
C ILE A 18 20.91 60.78 20.76
N MET A 19 20.05 61.09 19.78
CA MET A 19 20.33 61.99 18.67
C MET A 19 19.49 63.25 18.77
N GLY A 20 20.11 64.40 18.61
CA GLY A 20 19.46 65.70 18.78
C GLY A 20 20.31 66.85 18.28
N SER A 21 19.91 68.06 18.63
CA SER A 21 20.67 69.29 18.39
C SER A 21 21.11 69.91 19.71
N ASN A 22 22.24 70.61 19.70
CA ASN A 22 22.84 71.29 20.86
C ASN A 22 23.24 70.35 22.01
N LEU A 23 23.70 69.13 21.70
CA LEU A 23 24.12 68.11 22.68
C LEU A 23 25.53 68.33 23.29
N GLY A 24 25.98 69.58 23.45
CA GLY A 24 27.32 69.94 23.91
C GLY A 24 28.33 70.16 22.79
N ILE A 25 29.46 70.83 23.08
CA ILE A 25 30.55 71.08 22.12
C ILE A 25 31.73 70.15 22.42
N LYS A 26 31.91 69.76 23.68
CA LYS A 26 32.87 68.77 24.18
C LYS A 26 32.16 67.64 24.93
N ALA A 27 32.78 66.47 25.01
CA ALA A 27 32.23 65.35 25.78
C ALA A 27 32.05 65.71 27.27
N GLU A 28 32.99 66.48 27.84
CA GLU A 28 32.97 66.99 29.21
C GLU A 28 31.77 67.89 29.55
N ASP A 29 31.08 68.43 28.54
CA ASP A 29 29.89 69.28 28.73
C ASP A 29 28.69 68.46 29.23
N VAL A 30 28.67 67.15 28.96
CA VAL A 30 27.62 66.23 29.40
C VAL A 30 27.90 65.84 30.85
N LYS A 31 27.16 66.42 31.80
CA LYS A 31 27.38 66.20 33.25
C LYS A 31 26.62 65.01 33.81
N ASN A 32 25.36 64.85 33.42
CA ASN A 32 24.51 63.77 33.89
C ASN A 32 23.49 63.38 32.82
N ILE A 33 23.15 62.09 32.75
CA ILE A 33 22.12 61.56 31.86
C ILE A 33 21.22 60.65 32.68
N THR A 34 19.92 60.91 32.66
CA THR A 34 18.92 60.06 33.32
C THR A 34 17.86 59.59 32.34
N VAL A 35 17.51 58.31 32.41
CA VAL A 35 16.49 57.64 31.60
C VAL A 35 15.42 57.06 32.52
N ALA A 36 14.20 57.58 32.46
CA ALA A 36 13.09 57.23 33.35
C ALA A 36 13.44 57.31 34.87
N ASP A 37 14.17 58.36 35.25
CA ASP A 37 14.68 58.63 36.61
C ASP A 37 15.79 57.68 37.08
N LYS A 38 16.44 56.96 36.16
CA LYS A 38 17.65 56.15 36.43
C LYS A 38 18.88 56.68 35.72
N GLU A 39 20.02 56.60 36.39
CA GLU A 39 21.31 57.04 35.86
C GLU A 39 21.73 56.21 34.64
N CYS A 40 22.18 56.89 33.59
CA CYS A 40 22.72 56.28 32.38
C CYS A 40 24.20 56.66 32.23
N LEU A 41 25.09 55.66 32.24
CA LEU A 41 26.53 55.87 32.25
C LEU A 41 27.01 56.36 30.88
N PHE A 42 27.44 57.61 30.80
CA PHE A 42 27.91 58.23 29.56
C PHE A 42 29.17 57.53 29.01
N LYS A 43 29.19 57.30 27.68
CA LYS A 43 30.32 56.70 26.96
C LYS A 43 30.94 57.74 26.03
N GLU A 44 31.99 58.40 26.51
CA GLU A 44 32.69 59.48 25.80
C GLU A 44 33.22 59.03 24.42
N GLU A 45 33.65 57.77 24.31
CA GLU A 45 34.18 57.15 23.10
C GLU A 45 33.21 57.16 21.89
N PHE A 46 31.91 57.25 22.15
CA PHE A 46 30.87 57.26 21.11
C PHE A 46 30.19 58.63 20.93
N TYR A 47 30.71 59.67 21.57
CA TYR A 47 30.15 61.02 21.47
C TYR A 47 30.38 61.64 20.08
N SER A 48 29.42 62.46 19.61
CA SER A 48 29.58 63.27 18.40
C SER A 48 29.10 64.69 18.66
N VAL A 49 29.98 65.66 18.37
CA VAL A 49 29.79 67.08 18.68
C VAL A 49 28.39 67.55 18.30
N SER A 50 27.68 68.11 19.27
CA SER A 50 26.34 68.70 19.16
C SER A 50 25.20 67.78 18.67
N THR A 51 25.48 66.52 18.32
CA THR A 51 24.58 65.70 17.49
C THR A 51 24.22 64.35 18.09
N ARG A 52 25.13 63.71 18.84
CA ARG A 52 24.93 62.35 19.34
C ARG A 52 25.60 62.10 20.69
N ILE A 53 24.85 61.51 21.62
CA ILE A 53 25.31 61.01 22.92
C ILE A 53 24.99 59.52 22.99
N VAL A 54 25.89 58.71 23.54
CA VAL A 54 25.63 57.29 23.83
C VAL A 54 25.88 57.06 25.31
N CYS A 55 24.95 56.37 25.97
CA CYS A 55 25.09 56.01 27.38
C CYS A 55 24.61 54.57 27.63
N GLN A 56 25.14 53.94 28.66
CA GLN A 56 24.74 52.60 29.09
C GLN A 56 23.67 52.69 30.17
N VAL A 57 22.51 52.11 29.90
CA VAL A 57 21.33 52.22 30.76
C VAL A 57 21.50 51.37 32.03
N GLY A 58 21.20 51.94 33.20
CA GLY A 58 21.25 51.22 34.48
C GLY A 58 20.08 50.26 34.71
N PRO A 59 20.16 49.35 35.71
CA PRO A 59 19.09 48.43 36.05
C PRO A 59 17.88 49.12 36.72
N MET A 60 16.70 48.56 36.51
CA MET A 60 15.41 48.99 37.06
C MET A 60 14.67 47.78 37.67
N ASN A 61 13.99 47.98 38.79
CA ASN A 61 13.29 46.87 39.49
C ASN A 61 11.94 46.53 38.86
N GLU A 62 11.25 47.49 38.25
CA GLU A 62 9.89 47.32 37.72
C GLU A 62 9.77 47.93 36.31
N PRO A 63 8.88 47.38 35.45
CA PRO A 63 8.60 47.96 34.13
C PRO A 63 8.11 49.41 34.26
N LYS A 64 8.85 50.34 33.65
CA LYS A 64 8.58 51.77 33.71
C LYS A 64 8.89 52.44 32.38
N GLN A 65 8.00 53.34 31.98
CA GLN A 65 8.21 54.23 30.85
C GLN A 65 8.52 55.64 31.36
N GLY A 66 9.49 56.32 30.74
CA GLY A 66 9.84 57.68 31.14
C GLY A 66 10.61 58.47 30.09
N GLN A 67 10.75 59.76 30.37
CA GLN A 67 11.52 60.69 29.54
C GLN A 67 13.03 60.53 29.78
N ILE A 68 13.79 61.09 28.84
CA ILE A 68 15.25 61.16 28.93
C ILE A 68 15.64 62.59 29.25
N GLU A 69 16.43 62.77 30.29
CA GLU A 69 16.95 64.07 30.69
C GLU A 69 18.48 64.05 30.57
N VAL A 70 19.02 65.10 29.95
CA VAL A 70 20.45 65.29 29.73
C VAL A 70 20.83 66.65 30.30
N ASP A 71 21.75 66.66 31.25
CA ASP A 71 22.34 67.90 31.77
C ASP A 71 23.59 68.26 30.97
N ILE A 72 23.49 69.35 30.22
CA ILE A 72 24.58 69.91 29.42
C ILE A 72 25.04 71.19 30.11
N ASN A 73 26.14 71.09 30.84
CA ASN A 73 26.80 72.20 31.52
C ASN A 73 25.86 73.03 32.43
N GLY A 74 25.02 72.34 33.21
CA GLY A 74 24.05 72.92 34.14
C GLY A 74 22.70 73.29 33.52
N LYS A 75 22.48 73.00 32.23
CA LYS A 75 21.20 73.20 31.54
C LYS A 75 20.55 71.85 31.26
N LEU A 76 19.39 71.63 31.89
CA LEU A 76 18.63 70.40 31.74
C LEU A 76 17.82 70.41 30.44
N GLY A 77 18.12 69.48 29.53
CA GLY A 77 17.32 69.18 28.35
C GLY A 77 16.46 67.94 28.57
N LYS A 78 15.16 68.01 28.24
CA LYS A 78 14.24 66.87 28.31
C LYS A 78 13.81 66.42 26.93
N SER A 79 13.60 65.12 26.75
CA SER A 79 13.01 64.59 25.53
C SER A 79 11.54 65.05 25.40
N PRO A 80 11.04 65.27 24.17
CA PRO A 80 9.61 65.52 23.94
C PRO A 80 8.72 64.37 24.45
N SER A 81 7.44 64.64 24.71
CA SER A 81 6.49 63.65 25.25
C SER A 81 6.29 62.44 24.33
N GLU A 82 6.53 62.58 23.02
CA GLU A 82 6.48 61.50 22.03
C GLU A 82 7.74 60.61 21.99
N VAL A 83 8.82 61.01 22.67
CA VAL A 83 10.10 60.29 22.72
C VAL A 83 10.35 59.79 24.15
N LEU A 84 9.85 58.59 24.42
CA LEU A 84 9.94 57.90 25.71
C LEU A 84 10.75 56.62 25.58
N PHE A 85 11.46 56.26 26.64
CA PHE A 85 12.14 54.97 26.78
C PHE A 85 11.34 54.08 27.73
N THR A 86 11.18 52.81 27.36
CA THR A 86 10.41 51.83 28.14
C THR A 86 11.29 50.69 28.62
N TYR A 87 11.34 50.50 29.94
CA TYR A 87 11.90 49.30 30.56
C TYR A 87 10.85 48.18 30.56
N GLN A 88 11.21 47.03 30.03
CA GLN A 88 10.34 45.87 29.91
C GLN A 88 11.16 44.58 29.93
N GLU A 89 10.55 43.45 30.26
CA GLU A 89 11.24 42.16 30.34
C GLU A 89 10.80 41.24 29.17
N PRO A 90 11.75 40.69 28.39
CA PRO A 90 11.44 39.76 27.32
C PRO A 90 11.06 38.39 27.89
N HIS A 91 9.92 37.85 27.47
CA HIS A 91 9.41 36.57 27.92
C HIS A 91 9.27 35.62 26.72
N PRO A 92 10.29 34.79 26.45
CA PRO A 92 10.21 33.78 25.40
C PRO A 92 9.29 32.63 25.84
N SER A 93 8.48 32.11 24.91
CA SER A 93 7.44 31.12 25.20
C SER A 93 7.61 29.79 24.45
N GLU A 94 8.12 29.81 23.22
CA GLU A 94 8.22 28.62 22.37
C GLU A 94 9.40 28.72 21.40
N ILE A 95 9.94 27.56 21.04
CA ILE A 95 10.92 27.38 19.95
C ILE A 95 10.34 26.54 18.82
N ARG A 96 10.61 26.92 17.56
CA ARG A 96 10.27 26.14 16.37
C ARG A 96 11.38 26.22 15.31
N PRO A 97 11.81 25.09 14.71
CA PRO A 97 11.48 23.69 15.04
C PRO A 97 12.18 23.21 16.32
N GLN A 98 11.75 22.07 16.88
CA GLN A 98 12.31 21.47 18.11
C GLN A 98 13.49 20.52 17.85
N SER A 99 13.84 20.25 16.59
CA SER A 99 14.95 19.36 16.24
C SER A 99 15.63 19.80 14.95
N GLY A 100 16.90 19.42 14.80
CA GLY A 100 17.69 19.67 13.59
C GLY A 100 18.96 18.80 13.53
N PRO A 101 19.69 18.82 12.40
CA PRO A 101 20.89 17.99 12.22
C PRO A 101 22.07 18.45 13.09
N GLN A 102 22.93 17.51 13.48
CA GLN A 102 24.18 17.76 14.22
C GLN A 102 25.14 18.73 13.50
N ALA A 103 25.08 18.83 12.17
CA ALA A 103 25.85 19.81 11.40
C ALA A 103 25.44 21.27 11.66
N GLY A 104 24.30 21.50 12.33
CA GLY A 104 23.72 22.82 12.53
C GLY A 104 23.11 23.37 11.23
N GLY A 105 22.83 24.66 11.23
CA GLY A 105 22.23 25.35 10.07
C GLY A 105 20.71 25.48 10.09
N THR A 106 20.04 24.86 11.08
CA THR A 106 18.60 25.01 11.30
C THR A 106 18.29 26.44 11.71
N THR A 107 17.30 27.02 11.04
CA THR A 107 16.72 28.33 11.34
C THR A 107 15.71 28.17 12.47
N LEU A 108 16.11 28.54 13.68
CA LEU A 108 15.32 28.47 14.89
C LEU A 108 14.58 29.78 15.10
N THR A 109 13.25 29.71 15.15
CA THR A 109 12.37 30.84 15.50
C THR A 109 11.95 30.74 16.95
N ILE A 110 12.22 31.79 17.71
CA ILE A 110 11.83 31.94 19.11
C ILE A 110 10.70 32.98 19.18
N THR A 111 9.55 32.57 19.70
CA THR A 111 8.37 33.42 19.87
C THR A 111 8.13 33.71 21.35
N GLY A 112 7.42 34.80 21.64
CA GLY A 112 7.20 35.26 23.00
C GLY A 112 6.60 36.66 23.07
N THR A 113 6.64 37.26 24.24
CA THR A 113 6.21 38.64 24.46
C THR A 113 7.40 39.53 24.75
N ASN A 114 7.36 40.78 24.27
CA ASN A 114 8.41 41.78 24.46
C ASN A 114 9.82 41.34 23.97
N LEU A 115 9.93 40.45 22.97
CA LEU A 115 11.23 40.01 22.46
C LEU A 115 12.02 41.11 21.73
N ALA A 116 11.32 42.10 21.16
CA ALA A 116 11.90 43.29 20.52
C ALA A 116 12.50 44.30 21.51
N THR A 117 13.04 43.83 22.64
CA THR A 117 13.61 44.66 23.70
C THR A 117 15.08 44.94 23.42
N GLY A 118 15.48 46.21 23.33
CA GLY A 118 16.85 46.59 23.00
C GLY A 118 17.14 46.57 21.49
N SER A 119 18.37 46.22 21.11
CA SER A 119 18.79 46.11 19.71
C SER A 119 19.36 44.72 19.39
N LYS A 120 19.46 44.37 18.10
CA LYS A 120 20.05 43.10 17.63
C LYS A 120 21.46 42.83 18.19
N LYS A 121 22.24 43.89 18.47
CA LYS A 121 23.62 43.76 18.99
C LYS A 121 23.68 43.38 20.47
N ASP A 122 22.60 43.63 21.20
CA ASP A 122 22.51 43.40 22.64
C ASP A 122 21.98 42.00 22.98
N VAL A 123 21.56 41.24 21.96
CA VAL A 123 20.99 39.90 22.10
C VAL A 123 21.94 38.84 21.58
N GLN A 124 22.22 37.85 22.42
CA GLN A 124 22.95 36.64 22.03
C GLN A 124 22.08 35.43 22.34
N VAL A 125 22.02 34.47 21.43
CA VAL A 125 21.26 33.23 21.61
C VAL A 125 22.22 32.05 21.58
N SER A 126 22.05 31.10 22.48
CA SER A 126 22.82 29.85 22.55
C SER A 126 21.90 28.64 22.66
N VAL A 127 22.27 27.57 21.96
CA VAL A 127 21.58 26.27 21.98
C VAL A 127 22.54 25.27 22.61
N GLY A 128 22.31 24.92 23.88
CA GLY A 128 23.29 24.23 24.71
C GLY A 128 24.59 25.04 24.83
N SER A 129 25.71 24.44 24.44
CA SER A 129 27.03 25.11 24.40
C SER A 129 27.33 25.82 23.08
N GLN A 130 26.44 25.75 22.08
CA GLN A 130 26.71 26.25 20.73
C GLN A 130 26.04 27.62 20.50
N PRO A 131 26.75 28.60 19.90
CA PRO A 131 26.15 29.90 19.59
C PRO A 131 25.13 29.77 18.44
N CYS A 132 24.00 30.47 18.56
CA CYS A 132 22.98 30.62 17.53
C CYS A 132 23.05 32.02 16.92
N ASN A 133 23.39 32.13 15.65
CA ASN A 133 23.62 33.43 15.00
C ASN A 133 22.29 34.10 14.65
N VAL A 134 21.95 35.20 15.34
CA VAL A 134 20.68 35.91 15.14
C VAL A 134 20.65 36.59 13.76
N THR A 135 19.69 36.22 12.92
CA THR A 135 19.47 36.81 11.59
C THR A 135 18.43 37.92 11.65
N GLU A 136 17.32 37.69 12.33
CA GLU A 136 16.20 38.64 12.45
C GLU A 136 15.89 38.94 13.91
N PHE A 137 15.61 40.23 14.19
CA PHE A 137 15.30 40.73 15.52
C PHE A 137 14.03 41.58 15.46
N GLY A 138 13.01 41.20 16.23
CA GLY A 138 11.72 41.88 16.26
C GLY A 138 10.75 41.21 17.24
N PRO A 139 9.45 41.08 16.91
CA PRO A 139 8.48 40.39 17.76
C PRO A 139 8.80 38.90 17.93
N GLU A 140 9.50 38.31 16.96
CA GLU A 140 10.13 37.00 17.01
C GLU A 140 11.64 37.15 16.79
N ILE A 141 12.42 36.22 17.34
CA ILE A 141 13.87 36.17 17.15
C ILE A 141 14.18 34.95 16.29
N VAL A 142 14.83 35.18 15.16
CA VAL A 142 15.26 34.10 14.25
C VAL A 142 16.77 33.98 14.33
N CYS A 143 17.27 32.78 14.60
CA CYS A 143 18.71 32.50 14.66
C CYS A 143 19.07 31.19 13.96
N ILE A 144 20.31 31.09 13.47
CA ILE A 144 20.83 29.89 12.82
C ILE A 144 21.69 29.11 13.82
N THR A 145 21.33 27.85 14.06
CA THR A 145 22.02 26.96 15.00
C THR A 145 23.45 26.61 14.54
N GLY A 146 24.37 26.54 15.49
CA GLY A 146 25.74 26.05 15.26
C GLY A 146 25.84 24.52 15.24
N PRO A 147 26.96 23.96 14.72
CA PRO A 147 27.20 22.53 14.72
C PRO A 147 27.42 21.97 16.13
N ASN A 148 26.85 20.81 16.43
CA ASN A 148 27.10 20.05 17.64
C ASN A 148 27.66 18.66 17.29
N SER A 149 28.72 18.23 17.97
CA SER A 149 29.34 16.91 17.74
C SER A 149 28.54 15.73 18.31
N LYS A 150 27.51 16.00 19.13
CA LYS A 150 26.72 14.98 19.82
C LYS A 150 25.25 15.06 19.40
N VAL A 151 24.62 13.88 19.32
CA VAL A 151 23.17 13.72 19.19
C VAL A 151 22.57 13.80 20.59
N GLU A 152 22.01 14.96 20.94
CA GLU A 152 21.50 15.26 22.29
C GLU A 152 20.42 16.34 22.27
N ALA A 153 19.55 16.34 23.28
CA ALA A 153 18.59 17.41 23.54
C ALA A 153 19.21 18.46 24.47
N VAL A 154 19.18 19.72 24.06
CA VAL A 154 19.79 20.84 24.78
C VAL A 154 18.82 22.00 24.97
N GLU A 155 19.03 22.79 26.00
CA GLU A 155 18.22 23.96 26.35
C GLU A 155 18.63 25.18 25.51
N VAL A 156 17.66 26.03 25.15
CA VAL A 156 17.90 27.28 24.41
C VAL A 156 17.92 28.44 25.40
N THR A 157 18.96 29.25 25.34
CA THR A 157 19.19 30.39 26.24
C THR A 157 19.36 31.67 25.45
N MET A 158 18.71 32.74 25.90
CA MET A 158 18.80 34.08 25.33
C MET A 158 19.44 35.02 26.34
N ASN A 159 20.44 35.79 25.92
CA ASN A 159 21.10 36.77 26.75
C ASN A 159 20.78 38.19 26.26
N TYR A 160 20.10 38.97 27.11
CA TYR A 160 19.84 40.40 26.88
C TYR A 160 20.73 41.24 27.80
N GLY A 161 21.67 41.98 27.22
CA GLY A 161 22.47 42.97 27.97
C GLY A 161 23.25 42.41 29.17
N GLY A 162 23.52 41.10 29.22
CA GLY A 162 24.24 40.42 30.30
C GLY A 162 23.40 39.46 31.16
N THR A 163 22.08 39.43 30.99
CA THR A 163 21.18 38.52 31.71
C THR A 163 20.73 37.37 30.82
N ALA A 164 21.00 36.13 31.25
CA ALA A 164 20.56 34.92 30.57
C ALA A 164 19.12 34.53 30.98
N ILE A 165 18.28 34.28 29.99
CA ILE A 165 16.88 33.87 30.09
C ILE A 165 16.76 32.52 29.40
N SER A 166 16.26 31.51 30.11
CA SER A 166 15.96 30.21 29.51
C SER A 166 14.65 30.30 28.70
N VAL A 167 14.67 29.72 27.51
CA VAL A 167 13.48 29.58 26.67
C VAL A 167 12.81 28.25 26.98
N PRO A 168 11.49 28.22 27.26
CA PRO A 168 10.77 26.97 27.44
C PRO A 168 10.83 26.07 26.19
N GLY A 169 11.35 24.85 26.37
CA GLY A 169 11.49 23.85 25.32
C GLY A 169 12.94 23.37 25.14
N LEU A 170 13.10 22.15 24.61
CA LEU A 170 14.41 21.58 24.29
C LEU A 170 14.57 21.48 22.77
N PHE A 171 15.77 21.80 22.29
CA PHE A 171 16.17 21.57 20.91
C PHE A 171 17.00 20.30 20.81
N SER A 172 16.57 19.34 19.98
CA SER A 172 17.25 18.05 19.79
C SER A 172 18.13 18.05 18.55
N TYR A 173 19.43 17.86 18.75
CA TYR A 173 20.35 17.55 17.66
C TYR A 173 20.24 16.07 17.27
N SER A 174 19.97 15.80 16.00
CA SER A 174 19.79 14.46 15.42
C SER A 174 20.87 14.15 14.36
N GLU A 175 20.93 12.91 13.89
CA GLU A 175 21.88 12.51 12.84
C GLU A 175 21.74 13.34 11.55
N ASN A 176 22.84 13.54 10.84
CA ASN A 176 22.84 14.34 9.60
C ASN A 176 22.08 13.64 8.48
N PRO A 177 21.35 14.38 7.64
CA PRO A 177 20.66 13.79 6.50
C PRO A 177 21.64 13.20 5.49
N THR A 178 21.25 12.09 4.87
CA THR A 178 22.03 11.41 3.83
C THR A 178 21.20 11.21 2.56
N VAL A 179 21.86 11.22 1.40
CA VAL A 179 21.24 10.98 0.09
C VAL A 179 21.60 9.58 -0.38
N THR A 180 20.60 8.82 -0.85
CA THR A 180 20.73 7.42 -1.29
C THR A 180 20.56 7.22 -2.79
N LYS A 181 19.78 8.05 -3.49
CA LYS A 181 19.57 7.88 -4.94
C LYS A 181 19.09 9.14 -5.62
N PHE A 182 19.52 9.32 -6.87
CA PHE A 182 18.98 10.28 -7.83
C PHE A 182 18.20 9.53 -8.92
N LEU A 183 16.98 9.97 -9.21
CA LEU A 183 16.17 9.44 -10.30
C LEU A 183 15.45 10.60 -11.00
N PRO A 184 15.76 10.90 -12.27
CA PRO A 184 16.77 10.28 -13.13
C PRO A 184 18.21 10.73 -12.79
N VAL A 185 19.21 9.96 -13.25
CA VAL A 185 20.65 10.23 -12.99
C VAL A 185 21.27 11.27 -13.93
N ASN A 186 20.59 11.65 -15.02
CA ASN A 186 21.11 12.59 -16.01
C ASN A 186 20.16 13.77 -16.26
N SER A 187 20.67 14.97 -16.48
CA SER A 187 19.91 16.14 -16.95
C SER A 187 20.62 16.88 -18.10
N PHE A 188 19.88 17.66 -18.88
CA PHE A 188 20.43 18.46 -19.98
C PHE A 188 21.07 19.77 -19.50
N SER A 189 22.01 20.31 -20.27
CA SER A 189 22.66 21.60 -19.97
C SER A 189 21.69 22.79 -19.94
N SER A 190 20.58 22.74 -20.67
CA SER A 190 19.48 23.71 -20.59
C SER A 190 18.59 23.58 -19.35
N GLY A 191 18.74 22.52 -18.56
CA GLY A 191 17.98 22.31 -17.32
C GLY A 191 16.47 22.13 -17.53
N GLY A 192 15.70 22.18 -16.44
CA GLY A 192 14.24 22.00 -16.45
C GLY A 192 13.73 20.57 -16.25
N ARG A 193 14.61 19.59 -16.01
CA ARG A 193 14.19 18.23 -15.68
C ARG A 193 13.91 18.09 -14.19
N ASN A 194 12.85 17.37 -13.83
CA ASN A 194 12.52 17.07 -12.44
C ASN A 194 13.36 15.88 -11.95
N ILE A 195 14.20 16.11 -10.95
CA ILE A 195 15.10 15.13 -10.35
C ILE A 195 14.56 14.75 -8.97
N THR A 196 14.16 13.49 -8.82
CA THR A 196 13.75 12.93 -7.54
C THR A 196 14.99 12.47 -6.78
N VAL A 197 15.16 12.97 -5.57
CA VAL A 197 16.25 12.61 -4.65
C VAL A 197 15.65 11.89 -3.46
N THR A 198 16.13 10.68 -3.19
CA THR A 198 15.75 9.88 -2.02
C THR A 198 16.88 9.89 -0.99
N GLY A 199 16.53 9.85 0.29
CA GLY A 199 17.48 9.89 1.39
C GLY A 199 16.85 9.63 2.75
N THR A 200 17.58 9.96 3.82
CA THR A 200 17.13 9.89 5.21
C THR A 200 17.36 11.24 5.90
N GLY A 201 16.59 11.55 6.93
CA GLY A 201 16.75 12.79 7.71
C GLY A 201 16.22 14.05 7.02
N PHE A 202 15.42 13.96 5.95
CA PHE A 202 14.91 15.15 5.25
C PHE A 202 13.78 15.84 6.04
N GLU A 203 13.16 15.17 7.01
CA GLU A 203 12.24 15.72 8.03
C GLU A 203 12.89 16.78 8.92
N LEU A 204 14.21 16.73 9.11
CA LEU A 204 14.95 17.67 9.95
C LEU A 204 15.30 18.98 9.23
N ILE A 205 15.10 19.05 7.91
CA ILE A 205 15.58 20.13 7.04
C ILE A 205 14.43 21.04 6.63
N GLN A 206 14.62 22.34 6.77
CA GLN A 206 13.59 23.34 6.48
C GLN A 206 13.60 23.79 5.03
N SER A 207 14.77 23.92 4.43
CA SER A 207 14.99 24.45 3.09
C SER A 207 15.98 23.58 2.31
N PHE A 208 15.61 23.27 1.07
CA PHE A 208 16.44 22.50 0.17
C PHE A 208 16.78 23.32 -1.08
N SER A 209 18.04 23.28 -1.51
CA SER A 209 18.46 23.86 -2.79
C SER A 209 19.50 22.98 -3.48
N LEU A 210 19.31 22.74 -4.77
CA LEU A 210 20.26 22.00 -5.59
C LEU A 210 21.21 23.00 -6.25
N VAL A 211 22.49 23.00 -5.90
CA VAL A 211 23.47 23.94 -6.46
C VAL A 211 24.47 23.21 -7.32
N VAL A 212 24.68 23.74 -8.52
CA VAL A 212 25.60 23.19 -9.50
C VAL A 212 26.74 24.18 -9.71
N TYR A 213 27.96 23.70 -9.54
CA TYR A 213 29.19 24.44 -9.80
C TYR A 213 29.82 23.94 -11.09
N ALA A 214 30.11 24.84 -12.01
CA ALA A 214 30.86 24.55 -13.23
C ALA A 214 32.23 25.22 -13.17
N GLU A 215 33.29 24.41 -13.25
CA GLU A 215 34.68 24.87 -13.24
C GLU A 215 35.34 24.57 -14.59
N ARG A 216 35.91 25.59 -15.23
CA ARG A 216 36.72 25.38 -16.43
C ARG A 216 38.18 25.15 -16.04
N PRO A 217 38.82 24.04 -16.44
CA PRO A 217 40.25 23.84 -16.24
C PRO A 217 41.08 24.69 -17.22
N GLU A 218 41.19 26.00 -16.97
CA GLU A 218 42.10 26.90 -17.68
C GLU A 218 43.31 27.28 -16.80
N ALA A 219 44.49 27.37 -17.42
CA ALA A 219 45.76 27.62 -16.75
C ALA A 219 45.78 29.01 -16.06
N GLY A 220 45.59 29.01 -14.73
CA GLY A 220 45.94 30.12 -13.85
C GLY A 220 44.79 31.02 -13.36
N LYS A 221 43.53 30.79 -13.75
CA LYS A 221 42.35 31.45 -13.16
C LYS A 221 41.16 30.49 -13.08
N THR A 222 40.74 30.15 -11.87
CA THR A 222 39.54 29.36 -11.60
C THR A 222 38.28 30.23 -11.78
N ASN A 223 37.63 30.13 -12.93
CA ASN A 223 36.31 30.72 -13.15
C ASN A 223 35.23 29.72 -12.70
N LEU A 224 34.86 29.78 -11.42
CA LEU A 224 33.79 28.97 -10.85
C LEU A 224 32.44 29.67 -11.04
N LYS A 225 31.51 29.07 -11.78
CA LYS A 225 30.14 29.58 -11.93
C LYS A 225 29.17 28.77 -11.08
N ARG A 226 28.28 29.46 -10.36
CA ARG A 226 27.25 28.88 -9.50
C ARG A 226 25.89 28.97 -10.20
N PHE A 227 25.16 27.85 -10.22
CA PHE A 227 23.80 27.77 -10.74
C PHE A 227 22.88 27.14 -9.68
N ASP A 228 21.80 27.84 -9.34
CA ASP A 228 20.87 27.41 -8.29
C ASP A 228 19.60 26.79 -8.88
N GLY A 229 19.36 25.53 -8.54
CA GLY A 229 18.16 24.76 -8.85
C GLY A 229 17.04 25.07 -7.86
N LYS A 230 15.80 25.01 -8.35
CA LYS A 230 14.61 25.25 -7.54
C LYS A 230 14.03 23.94 -7.03
N LEU A 231 13.70 23.87 -5.75
CA LEU A 231 12.86 22.80 -5.22
C LEU A 231 11.46 22.90 -5.86
N VAL A 232 10.96 21.79 -6.39
CA VAL A 232 9.65 21.72 -7.06
C VAL A 232 8.60 21.26 -6.08
N ASN A 233 8.85 20.11 -5.44
CA ASN A 233 7.92 19.54 -4.49
C ASN A 233 8.61 18.63 -3.49
N ARG A 234 8.06 18.55 -2.28
CA ARG A 234 8.43 17.55 -1.28
C ARG A 234 7.32 16.51 -1.27
N LEU A 235 7.67 15.26 -1.60
CA LEU A 235 6.68 14.19 -1.67
C LEU A 235 6.48 13.56 -0.29
N ASN A 236 7.56 13.11 0.35
CA ASN A 236 7.54 12.47 1.67
C ASN A 236 8.67 12.97 2.59
N GLU A 237 8.78 12.36 3.76
CA GLU A 237 9.88 12.54 4.74
C GLU A 237 11.25 12.09 4.21
N THR A 238 11.30 11.30 3.13
CA THR A 238 12.54 10.74 2.56
C THR A 238 12.77 11.13 1.10
N THR A 239 11.84 11.88 0.49
CA THR A 239 11.87 12.15 -0.96
C THR A 239 11.54 13.60 -1.31
N VAL A 240 12.44 14.21 -2.09
CA VAL A 240 12.32 15.59 -2.58
C VAL A 240 12.56 15.65 -4.09
N VAL A 241 11.88 16.58 -4.78
CA VAL A 241 11.98 16.75 -6.23
C VAL A 241 12.53 18.13 -6.55
N PHE A 242 13.65 18.18 -7.27
CA PHE A 242 14.30 19.42 -7.72
C PHE A 242 14.15 19.63 -9.22
N SER A 243 14.11 20.87 -9.67
CA SER A 243 14.26 21.22 -11.07
C SER A 243 15.73 21.54 -11.34
N SER A 244 16.34 20.82 -12.29
CA SER A 244 17.75 20.99 -12.65
C SER A 244 18.00 22.40 -13.22
N PRO A 245 18.96 23.19 -12.71
CA PRO A 245 19.24 24.51 -13.24
C PRO A 245 19.89 24.46 -14.64
N PRO A 246 19.67 25.48 -15.50
CA PRO A 246 20.38 25.65 -16.75
C PRO A 246 21.83 26.08 -16.50
N ILE A 247 22.79 25.34 -17.07
CA ILE A 247 24.23 25.62 -16.94
C ILE A 247 24.83 26.38 -18.14
N LEU A 248 24.03 26.65 -19.20
CA LEU A 248 24.31 27.52 -20.38
C LEU A 248 25.61 27.26 -21.17
N GLU A 249 26.44 26.30 -20.76
CA GLU A 249 27.76 25.98 -21.33
C GLU A 249 27.85 24.47 -21.61
N ASP A 250 28.66 24.08 -22.60
CA ASP A 250 28.80 22.66 -22.98
C ASP A 250 29.43 21.86 -21.83
N PRO A 251 28.71 20.84 -21.28
CA PRO A 251 29.12 20.15 -20.06
C PRO A 251 30.43 19.37 -20.22
N GLU A 252 30.83 19.04 -21.45
CA GLU A 252 32.07 18.30 -21.73
C GLU A 252 33.34 19.13 -21.47
N ASN A 253 33.25 20.45 -21.45
CA ASN A 253 34.40 21.35 -21.27
C ASN A 253 34.61 21.80 -19.81
N TYR A 254 33.77 21.35 -18.88
CA TYR A 254 33.72 21.83 -17.49
C TYR A 254 33.63 20.67 -16.50
N ASN A 255 34.31 20.81 -15.37
CA ASN A 255 34.11 19.94 -14.22
C ASN A 255 32.85 20.40 -13.47
N ILE A 256 31.78 19.61 -13.59
CA ILE A 256 30.49 19.92 -12.97
C ILE A 256 30.41 19.20 -11.62
N THR A 257 30.20 19.98 -10.55
CA THR A 257 29.98 19.45 -9.20
C THR A 257 28.58 19.81 -8.75
N THR A 258 27.78 18.81 -8.37
CA THR A 258 26.44 19.01 -7.81
C THR A 258 26.48 18.88 -6.29
N ILE A 259 25.89 19.86 -5.61
CA ILE A 259 25.79 19.94 -4.16
C ILE A 259 24.32 20.11 -3.80
N ILE A 260 23.85 19.35 -2.81
CA ILE A 260 22.54 19.61 -2.21
C ILE A 260 22.77 20.43 -0.95
N LEU A 261 22.21 21.63 -0.93
CA LEU A 261 22.09 22.48 0.24
C LEU A 261 20.86 22.05 1.02
N MET A 262 21.07 21.67 2.27
CA MET A 262 20.04 21.33 3.24
C MET A 262 20.18 22.33 4.38
N ASP A 263 19.41 23.41 4.32
CA ASP A 263 19.62 24.63 5.11
C ASP A 263 21.02 25.22 4.86
N HIS A 264 21.89 25.23 5.88
CA HIS A 264 23.29 25.69 5.75
C HIS A 264 24.29 24.52 5.70
N TYR A 265 23.80 23.28 5.62
CA TYR A 265 24.61 22.09 5.46
C TYR A 265 24.80 21.74 3.98
N HIS A 266 26.05 21.50 3.57
CA HIS A 266 26.44 21.22 2.19
C HIS A 266 26.80 19.74 2.02
N LEU A 267 25.95 18.96 1.32
CA LEU A 267 26.28 17.59 0.96
C LEU A 267 26.81 17.53 -0.48
N VAL A 268 28.10 17.22 -0.63
CA VAL A 268 28.73 17.08 -1.94
C VAL A 268 28.43 15.69 -2.50
N VAL A 269 27.85 15.64 -3.70
CA VAL A 269 27.56 14.40 -4.41
C VAL A 269 28.84 13.95 -5.14
N LYS A 270 29.64 13.06 -4.55
CA LYS A 270 30.86 12.50 -5.16
C LYS A 270 30.66 11.07 -5.69
N ASN A 271 31.50 10.73 -6.67
CA ASN A 271 31.29 9.75 -7.74
C ASN A 271 31.39 8.25 -7.37
N GLU A 272 31.33 7.85 -6.10
CA GLU A 272 31.54 6.45 -5.71
C GLU A 272 30.25 5.68 -5.34
N SER A 273 29.11 6.38 -5.14
CA SER A 273 27.82 5.72 -4.89
C SER A 273 26.61 6.37 -5.55
N HIS A 274 26.65 7.67 -5.88
CA HIS A 274 25.49 8.43 -6.39
C HIS A 274 25.90 9.37 -7.53
N SER A 275 26.02 8.89 -8.78
CA SER A 275 26.39 9.74 -9.91
C SER A 275 25.16 10.45 -10.51
N PHE A 276 25.07 11.78 -10.33
CA PHE A 276 24.17 12.64 -11.11
C PHE A 276 25.02 13.47 -12.11
N ALA A 277 24.67 13.47 -13.39
CA ALA A 277 25.47 14.08 -14.45
C ALA A 277 24.67 14.98 -15.39
N TYR A 278 25.32 16.04 -15.89
CA TYR A 278 24.79 16.88 -16.96
C TYR A 278 25.29 16.41 -18.33
N VAL A 279 24.40 16.34 -19.30
CA VAL A 279 24.69 15.96 -20.70
C VAL A 279 24.34 17.11 -21.66
N ALA A 280 24.94 17.08 -22.85
CA ALA A 280 24.68 18.09 -23.88
C ALA A 280 23.20 18.12 -24.29
N ASP A 281 22.69 19.31 -24.61
CA ASP A 281 21.32 19.51 -25.09
C ASP A 281 21.04 18.73 -26.39
N PRO A 282 19.79 18.29 -26.61
CA PRO A 282 19.40 17.66 -27.86
C PRO A 282 19.41 18.68 -29.01
N THR A 283 19.78 18.22 -30.20
CA THR A 283 19.69 19.01 -31.43
C THR A 283 18.60 18.46 -32.32
N PHE A 284 17.81 19.31 -32.98
CA PHE A 284 16.80 18.89 -33.94
C PHE A 284 17.08 19.44 -35.33
N GLU A 285 16.76 18.65 -36.36
CA GLU A 285 16.79 19.08 -37.76
C GLU A 285 15.46 19.74 -38.15
N ASN A 286 15.53 20.90 -38.80
CA ASN A 286 14.33 21.56 -39.34
C ASN A 286 13.75 20.75 -40.52
N PHE A 287 12.44 20.82 -40.72
CA PHE A 287 11.82 20.19 -41.89
C PHE A 287 12.36 20.81 -43.19
N THR A 288 12.83 19.96 -44.11
CA THR A 288 13.55 20.35 -45.34
C THR A 288 12.79 21.30 -46.26
N GLU A 289 11.46 21.38 -46.17
CA GLU A 289 10.60 22.27 -46.97
C GLU A 289 9.85 23.32 -46.13
N GLY A 290 10.09 23.39 -44.82
CA GLY A 290 9.40 24.31 -43.89
C GLY A 290 7.91 24.02 -43.64
N ILE A 291 7.27 23.17 -44.45
CA ILE A 291 5.90 22.68 -44.28
C ILE A 291 5.89 21.14 -44.38
N LYS A 292 5.30 20.46 -43.40
CA LYS A 292 5.16 19.00 -43.37
C LYS A 292 3.69 18.61 -43.53
N LYS A 293 3.37 17.86 -44.59
CA LYS A 293 2.04 17.26 -44.80
C LYS A 293 1.83 16.06 -43.90
N VAL A 294 0.71 16.01 -43.19
CA VAL A 294 0.44 15.00 -42.15
C VAL A 294 -0.70 14.09 -42.54
N ASN A 295 -0.44 12.78 -42.53
CA ASN A 295 -1.47 11.75 -42.73
C ASN A 295 -1.61 10.74 -41.58
N LYS A 296 -0.55 10.46 -40.77
CA LYS A 296 -0.64 9.55 -39.60
C LYS A 296 0.37 9.79 -38.46
N LEU A 297 1.63 10.16 -38.73
CA LEU A 297 2.68 10.37 -37.71
C LEU A 297 3.65 11.49 -38.15
N ILE A 298 4.05 12.36 -37.23
CA ILE A 298 5.11 13.36 -37.42
C ILE A 298 6.43 12.75 -36.93
N ASN A 299 7.47 12.78 -37.78
CA ASN A 299 8.83 12.41 -37.41
C ASN A 299 9.70 13.66 -37.31
N ALA A 300 10.34 13.86 -36.15
CA ALA A 300 11.36 14.86 -35.91
C ALA A 300 12.70 14.16 -35.68
N LYS A 301 13.69 14.49 -36.52
CA LYS A 301 15.05 13.96 -36.42
C LYS A 301 15.93 14.87 -35.59
N GLY A 302 16.89 14.28 -34.90
CA GLY A 302 17.82 14.98 -34.04
C GLY A 302 18.99 14.13 -33.58
N SER A 303 19.70 14.61 -32.57
CA SER A 303 20.76 13.88 -31.87
C SER A 303 20.63 14.08 -30.37
N ASN A 304 21.09 13.10 -29.58
CA ASN A 304 21.05 13.09 -28.11
C ASN A 304 19.64 13.15 -27.50
N LEU A 305 18.59 12.72 -28.23
CA LEU A 305 17.20 12.90 -27.79
C LEU A 305 16.83 12.05 -26.56
N ASN A 306 17.39 10.85 -26.39
CA ASN A 306 17.08 9.94 -25.28
C ASN A 306 18.14 9.90 -24.16
N LYS A 307 19.20 10.71 -24.22
CA LYS A 307 20.31 10.65 -23.24
C LYS A 307 19.91 11.12 -21.84
N ALA A 308 19.06 12.14 -21.76
CA ALA A 308 18.54 12.68 -20.51
C ALA A 308 17.06 13.05 -20.57
N MET A 309 16.26 12.29 -21.33
CA MET A 309 14.80 12.46 -21.41
C MET A 309 14.09 11.13 -21.65
N THR A 310 12.92 10.94 -21.03
CA THR A 310 12.04 9.79 -21.27
C THR A 310 10.81 10.19 -22.08
N ILE A 311 10.09 9.20 -22.62
CA ILE A 311 8.85 9.44 -23.40
C ILE A 311 7.79 10.16 -22.56
N ASP A 312 7.68 9.82 -21.27
CA ASP A 312 6.69 10.39 -20.35
C ASP A 312 6.97 11.85 -19.97
N GLU A 313 8.22 12.30 -20.10
CA GLU A 313 8.66 13.67 -19.75
C GLU A 313 8.73 14.61 -20.96
N ALA A 314 8.96 14.05 -22.17
CA ALA A 314 9.05 14.83 -23.39
C ALA A 314 7.67 15.38 -23.79
N GLN A 315 7.62 16.65 -24.19
CA GLN A 315 6.38 17.29 -24.66
C GLN A 315 6.53 17.74 -26.11
N ALA A 316 5.51 17.48 -26.92
CA ALA A 316 5.41 17.98 -28.28
C ALA A 316 4.04 18.62 -28.49
N PHE A 317 3.97 19.66 -29.32
CA PHE A 317 2.76 20.43 -29.61
C PHE A 317 2.66 20.71 -31.10
N VAL A 318 1.44 20.67 -31.64
CA VAL A 318 1.11 21.18 -32.98
C VAL A 318 0.18 22.37 -32.75
N GLY A 319 0.65 23.60 -32.94
CA GLY A 319 -0.13 24.79 -32.61
C GLY A 319 -0.44 24.90 -31.12
N ASP A 320 -1.72 24.97 -30.76
CA ASP A 320 -2.21 25.03 -29.37
C ASP A 320 -2.48 23.66 -28.72
N GLU A 321 -2.58 22.57 -29.50
CA GLU A 321 -2.88 21.21 -29.02
C GLU A 321 -1.61 20.35 -28.82
N PRO A 322 -1.59 19.44 -27.80
CA PRO A 322 -0.49 18.51 -27.56
C PRO A 322 -0.42 17.37 -28.60
N CYS A 323 0.80 16.99 -29.02
CA CYS A 323 1.09 15.85 -29.86
C CYS A 323 1.62 14.69 -29.00
N ASN A 324 0.90 13.56 -28.96
CA ASN A 324 1.30 12.42 -28.12
C ASN A 324 2.52 11.70 -28.72
N ILE A 325 3.64 11.73 -28.02
CA ILE A 325 4.89 11.08 -28.44
C ILE A 325 4.74 9.57 -28.24
N LYS A 326 4.98 8.78 -29.29
CA LYS A 326 4.89 7.30 -29.25
C LYS A 326 6.25 6.63 -29.11
N THR A 327 7.27 7.24 -29.71
CA THR A 327 8.64 6.68 -29.76
C THR A 327 9.65 7.80 -29.63
N LEU A 328 10.62 7.62 -28.74
CA LEU A 328 11.79 8.47 -28.57
C LEU A 328 13.05 7.60 -28.62
N THR A 329 13.81 7.71 -29.70
CA THR A 329 15.14 7.08 -29.83
C THR A 329 16.24 8.13 -29.63
N GLU A 330 17.51 7.77 -29.80
CA GLU A 330 18.61 8.75 -29.72
C GLU A 330 18.55 9.81 -30.84
N THR A 331 17.94 9.45 -31.98
CA THR A 331 17.93 10.25 -33.21
C THR A 331 16.55 10.62 -33.73
N ASP A 332 15.49 9.90 -33.35
CA ASP A 332 14.16 10.08 -33.94
C ASP A 332 13.10 10.22 -32.84
N LEU A 333 12.22 11.21 -33.02
CA LEU A 333 11.02 11.44 -32.21
C LEU A 333 9.79 11.30 -33.11
N TYR A 334 8.92 10.35 -32.75
CA TYR A 334 7.66 10.12 -33.45
C TYR A 334 6.48 10.54 -32.57
N CYS A 335 5.65 11.46 -33.07
CA CYS A 335 4.43 11.87 -32.38
C CYS A 335 3.18 11.76 -33.28
N GLU A 336 2.06 11.47 -32.65
CA GLU A 336 0.74 11.36 -33.28
C GLU A 336 0.02 12.72 -33.17
N PRO A 337 -0.19 13.42 -34.30
CA PRO A 337 -0.81 14.75 -34.30
C PRO A 337 -2.34 14.66 -34.11
N PRO A 338 -2.98 15.71 -33.58
CA PRO A 338 -4.44 15.74 -33.40
C PRO A 338 -5.18 15.61 -34.73
N GLU A 339 -6.37 14.98 -34.73
CA GLU A 339 -7.14 14.64 -35.95
C GLU A 339 -7.67 15.87 -36.71
N VAL A 340 -7.89 16.99 -36.01
CA VAL A 340 -8.37 18.25 -36.57
C VAL A 340 -7.28 19.30 -36.44
N GLN A 341 -7.08 20.11 -37.48
CA GLN A 341 -6.04 21.15 -37.50
C GLN A 341 -6.24 22.18 -36.36
N PRO A 342 -5.30 22.26 -35.39
CA PRO A 342 -5.37 23.17 -34.25
C PRO A 342 -5.01 24.62 -34.64
N GLN A 343 -5.35 25.59 -33.79
CA GLN A 343 -5.03 26.99 -34.05
C GLN A 343 -3.56 27.28 -33.71
N PRO A 344 -2.90 28.22 -34.42
CA PRO A 344 -1.54 28.60 -34.09
C PRO A 344 -1.48 29.34 -32.74
N LYS A 345 -0.55 28.90 -31.87
CA LYS A 345 -0.36 29.38 -30.49
C LYS A 345 -0.02 30.87 -30.36
N LYS A 346 0.45 31.51 -31.44
CA LYS A 346 0.73 32.96 -31.50
C LYS A 346 -0.16 33.63 -32.53
N ARG A 347 -1.06 34.51 -32.07
CA ARG A 347 -1.81 35.44 -32.93
C ARG A 347 -0.86 36.51 -33.46
N GLN A 348 -0.38 36.38 -34.70
CA GLN A 348 0.25 37.50 -35.40
C GLN A 348 -0.77 38.31 -36.19
N LYS A 349 -0.46 39.61 -36.34
CA LYS A 349 -1.28 40.66 -36.95
C LYS A 349 -1.75 40.28 -38.36
N ARG A 350 -2.92 40.83 -38.71
CA ARG A 350 -3.59 40.74 -40.02
C ARG A 350 -2.61 40.73 -41.19
N ASP A 351 -2.92 39.85 -42.14
CA ASP A 351 -2.33 39.65 -43.47
C ASP A 351 -1.30 38.51 -43.58
N THR A 352 -1.80 37.29 -43.77
CA THR A 352 -1.36 36.35 -44.82
C THR A 352 -2.27 35.12 -44.83
N ILE A 353 -2.57 34.63 -46.04
CA ILE A 353 -3.63 33.67 -46.37
C ILE A 353 -3.34 32.22 -45.93
N ASN A 354 -2.21 31.90 -45.29
CA ASN A 354 -1.86 30.52 -44.89
C ASN A 354 -1.42 30.44 -43.42
N ASN A 355 -2.38 30.25 -42.51
CA ASN A 355 -2.16 30.19 -41.06
C ASN A 355 -1.97 28.73 -40.58
N PHE A 356 -0.88 28.08 -40.99
CA PHE A 356 -0.58 26.70 -40.59
C PHE A 356 0.02 26.63 -39.17
N PRO A 357 -0.37 25.65 -38.33
CA PRO A 357 0.18 25.49 -36.99
C PRO A 357 1.66 25.07 -37.03
N GLU A 358 2.44 25.56 -36.07
CA GLU A 358 3.86 25.24 -35.89
C GLU A 358 4.02 23.95 -35.07
N PHE A 359 4.99 23.11 -35.44
CA PHE A 359 5.39 21.96 -34.64
C PHE A 359 6.48 22.36 -33.63
N ILE A 360 6.16 22.24 -32.35
CA ILE A 360 6.99 22.70 -31.24
C ILE A 360 7.34 21.49 -30.38
N VAL A 361 8.62 21.23 -30.17
CA VAL A 361 9.11 20.20 -29.25
C VAL A 361 9.72 20.88 -28.04
N LYS A 362 9.38 20.41 -26.84
CA LYS A 362 9.82 20.96 -25.56
C LYS A 362 10.48 19.90 -24.72
N PHE A 363 11.79 20.07 -24.47
CA PHE A 363 12.58 19.22 -23.58
C PHE A 363 13.12 20.11 -22.46
N GLY A 364 12.69 19.85 -21.23
CA GLY A 364 13.04 20.70 -20.08
C GLY A 364 12.57 22.15 -20.28
N LEU A 365 13.49 23.11 -20.13
CA LEU A 365 13.20 24.54 -20.33
C LEU A 365 13.34 25.00 -21.80
N ARG A 366 13.82 24.15 -22.70
CA ARG A 366 14.14 24.54 -24.08
C ARG A 366 13.04 24.09 -25.04
N GLU A 367 12.69 24.98 -25.97
CA GLU A 367 11.66 24.77 -26.98
C GLU A 367 12.27 24.92 -28.38
N TRP A 368 11.98 23.99 -29.28
CA TRP A 368 12.42 23.98 -30.67
C TRP A 368 11.21 24.04 -31.60
N ILE A 369 11.26 24.94 -32.59
CA ILE A 369 10.23 25.07 -33.62
C ILE A 369 10.78 24.46 -34.91
N LEU A 370 10.27 23.30 -35.31
CA LEU A 370 10.86 22.50 -36.40
C LEU A 370 10.27 22.79 -37.78
N GLY A 371 9.10 23.45 -37.82
CA GLY A 371 8.43 23.92 -39.04
C GLY A 371 6.91 23.93 -38.92
N ARG A 372 6.20 24.21 -40.03
CA ARG A 372 4.73 24.28 -40.09
C ARG A 372 4.11 22.95 -40.53
N VAL A 373 2.86 22.70 -40.13
CA VAL A 373 2.14 21.45 -40.36
C VAL A 373 0.88 21.70 -41.20
N GLU A 374 0.71 20.97 -42.29
CA GLU A 374 -0.45 21.05 -43.19
C GLU A 374 -1.26 19.74 -43.16
N TYR A 375 -2.57 19.86 -42.97
CA TYR A 375 -3.53 18.75 -42.98
C TYR A 375 -4.14 18.64 -44.38
N GLU A 376 -4.09 17.46 -45.01
CA GLU A 376 -4.65 17.25 -46.35
C GLU A 376 -6.19 17.25 -46.31
N THR A 377 -6.82 18.36 -46.68
CA THR A 377 -8.24 18.39 -47.06
C THR A 377 -8.40 17.81 -48.46
N ARG A 378 -9.09 16.68 -48.56
CA ARG A 378 -9.42 16.04 -49.84
C ARG A 378 -10.52 16.84 -50.55
N GLU A 379 -10.14 17.65 -51.52
CA GLU A 379 -11.01 18.00 -52.64
C GLU A 379 -10.36 17.56 -53.95
N ILE A 380 -11.14 16.82 -54.73
CA ILE A 380 -10.78 16.21 -56.00
C ILE A 380 -11.31 17.12 -57.10
N ASP A 381 -10.50 17.47 -58.11
CA ASP A 381 -10.97 17.76 -59.48
C ASP A 381 -9.83 17.76 -60.53
N ILE A 382 -9.77 16.67 -61.34
CA ILE A 382 -9.61 16.52 -62.83
C ILE A 382 -8.45 17.26 -63.58
N PRO A 383 -7.80 16.73 -64.68
CA PRO A 383 -8.22 15.68 -65.65
C PRO A 383 -7.25 14.51 -65.95
N LEU A 384 -7.78 13.53 -66.69
CA LEU A 384 -7.55 12.08 -66.52
C LEU A 384 -6.83 11.35 -67.68
N ASN A 385 -6.24 12.01 -68.66
CA ASN A 385 -5.92 11.33 -69.93
C ASN A 385 -4.46 10.89 -70.19
N LEU A 386 -3.55 10.95 -69.22
CA LEU A 386 -2.16 10.49 -69.44
C LEU A 386 -1.53 9.63 -68.33
N ILE A 387 -2.21 9.43 -67.19
CA ILE A 387 -1.60 8.86 -65.96
C ILE A 387 -2.01 7.39 -65.69
N LEU A 388 -2.98 6.88 -66.44
CA LEU A 388 -3.63 5.59 -66.15
C LEU A 388 -2.69 4.35 -66.13
N PRO A 389 -1.58 4.27 -66.89
CA PRO A 389 -0.70 3.08 -66.80
C PRO A 389 0.39 3.13 -65.71
N LEU A 390 0.75 4.32 -65.19
CA LEU A 390 1.99 4.52 -64.40
C LEU A 390 1.79 4.60 -62.88
N VAL A 391 0.59 4.99 -62.42
CA VAL A 391 0.33 5.24 -60.98
C VAL A 391 -0.47 4.12 -60.31
N LEU A 392 -1.32 3.41 -61.04
CA LEU A 392 -2.16 2.33 -60.48
C LEU A 392 -1.34 1.11 -60.02
N ILE A 393 -0.28 0.75 -60.76
CA ILE A 393 0.54 -0.43 -60.44
C ILE A 393 1.34 -0.25 -59.12
N PRO A 394 2.06 0.86 -58.88
CA PRO A 394 2.83 1.03 -57.64
C PRO A 394 1.95 1.29 -56.41
N MET A 395 0.81 1.99 -56.54
CA MET A 395 -0.10 2.23 -55.41
C MET A 395 -0.77 0.95 -54.91
N ILE A 396 -1.21 0.08 -55.82
CA ILE A 396 -1.75 -1.24 -55.45
C ILE A 396 -0.64 -2.10 -54.83
N ALA A 397 0.59 -2.03 -55.33
CA ALA A 397 1.71 -2.76 -54.75
C ALA A 397 2.01 -2.33 -53.30
N ILE A 398 1.98 -1.03 -52.98
CA ILE A 398 2.26 -0.54 -51.62
C ILE A 398 1.15 -0.93 -50.63
N ILE A 399 -0.12 -0.85 -51.03
CA ILE A 399 -1.25 -1.28 -50.18
C ILE A 399 -1.18 -2.78 -49.94
N VAL A 400 -0.89 -3.56 -50.99
CA VAL A 400 -0.68 -5.00 -50.88
C VAL A 400 0.51 -5.32 -49.97
N ILE A 401 1.65 -4.61 -50.09
CA ILE A 401 2.81 -4.79 -49.21
C ILE A 401 2.49 -4.42 -47.77
N SER A 402 1.73 -3.35 -47.52
CA SER A 402 1.34 -2.94 -46.16
C SER A 402 0.39 -3.94 -45.50
N ILE A 403 -0.61 -4.43 -46.25
CA ILE A 403 -1.50 -5.51 -45.80
C ILE A 403 -0.69 -6.79 -45.59
N ILE A 404 0.28 -7.11 -46.45
CA ILE A 404 1.17 -8.26 -46.29
C ILE A 404 2.07 -8.08 -45.07
N CYS A 405 2.60 -6.90 -44.78
CA CYS A 405 3.44 -6.64 -43.61
C CYS A 405 2.64 -6.69 -42.31
N TYR A 406 1.43 -6.13 -42.29
CA TYR A 406 0.53 -6.22 -41.14
C TYR A 406 0.06 -7.67 -40.92
N ARG A 407 -0.35 -8.35 -41.99
CA ARG A 407 -0.65 -9.79 -41.94
C ARG A 407 0.57 -10.59 -41.54
N ARG A 408 1.79 -10.25 -41.99
CA ARG A 408 3.01 -10.94 -41.58
C ARG A 408 3.33 -10.72 -40.11
N LYS A 409 3.20 -9.51 -39.57
CA LYS A 409 3.46 -9.22 -38.15
C LYS A 409 2.39 -9.84 -37.25
N SER A 410 1.12 -9.77 -37.66
CA SER A 410 0.01 -10.43 -36.98
C SER A 410 0.16 -11.95 -37.03
N GLN A 411 0.44 -12.52 -38.21
CA GLN A 411 0.75 -13.94 -38.37
C GLN A 411 2.02 -14.34 -37.64
N GLN A 412 3.01 -13.45 -37.50
CA GLN A 412 4.22 -13.75 -36.74
C GLN A 412 3.92 -13.83 -35.24
N ALA A 413 3.13 -12.89 -34.70
CA ALA A 413 2.69 -12.94 -33.30
C ALA A 413 1.76 -14.15 -33.04
N GLU A 414 0.87 -14.45 -33.98
CA GLU A 414 -0.03 -15.62 -33.92
C GLU A 414 0.78 -16.93 -34.02
N ARG A 415 1.78 -17.00 -34.91
CA ARG A 415 2.72 -18.13 -34.97
C ARG A 415 3.58 -18.25 -33.72
N GLU A 416 3.99 -17.15 -33.10
CA GLU A 416 4.74 -17.18 -31.84
C GLU A 416 3.84 -17.68 -30.70
N TYR A 417 2.59 -17.24 -30.65
CA TYR A 417 1.58 -17.77 -29.72
C TYR A 417 1.30 -19.27 -29.96
N GLU A 418 1.07 -19.68 -31.20
CA GLU A 418 0.89 -21.09 -31.58
C GLU A 418 2.13 -21.92 -31.28
N LYS A 419 3.34 -21.38 -31.47
CA LYS A 419 4.59 -22.05 -31.08
C LYS A 419 4.67 -22.27 -29.57
N ILE A 420 4.39 -21.25 -28.76
CA ILE A 420 4.40 -21.37 -27.29
C ILE A 420 3.35 -22.38 -26.85
N LYS A 421 2.14 -22.30 -27.41
CA LYS A 421 1.06 -23.26 -27.16
C LYS A 421 1.46 -24.69 -27.54
N SER A 422 2.01 -24.89 -28.73
CA SER A 422 2.45 -26.20 -29.21
C SER A 422 3.64 -26.76 -28.41
N GLN A 423 4.57 -25.91 -27.95
CA GLN A 423 5.63 -26.31 -27.04
C GLN A 423 5.08 -26.78 -25.71
N LEU A 424 4.12 -26.04 -25.13
CA LEU A 424 3.43 -26.43 -23.91
C LEU A 424 2.65 -27.74 -24.10
N GLU A 425 1.98 -27.92 -25.24
CA GLU A 425 1.29 -29.17 -25.60
C GLU A 425 2.26 -30.35 -25.73
N GLY A 426 3.42 -30.15 -26.34
CA GLY A 426 4.47 -31.19 -26.43
C GLY A 426 5.02 -31.57 -25.06
N LEU A 427 5.19 -30.59 -24.16
CA LEU A 427 5.56 -30.83 -22.76
C LEU A 427 4.44 -31.56 -22.01
N GLU A 428 3.18 -31.12 -22.13
CA GLU A 428 2.02 -31.78 -21.51
C GLU A 428 1.87 -33.22 -22.01
N GLU A 429 2.04 -33.46 -23.31
CA GLU A 429 2.00 -34.79 -23.92
C GLU A 429 3.12 -35.69 -23.39
N SER A 430 4.33 -35.15 -23.17
CA SER A 430 5.44 -35.91 -22.61
C SER A 430 5.20 -36.34 -21.15
N VAL A 431 4.44 -35.55 -20.38
CA VAL A 431 4.10 -35.85 -18.98
C VAL A 431 2.76 -36.59 -18.87
N ARG A 432 1.93 -36.60 -19.92
CA ARG A 432 0.57 -37.17 -19.94
C ARG A 432 0.48 -38.60 -19.41
N ASP A 433 1.37 -39.48 -19.82
CA ASP A 433 1.33 -40.88 -19.39
C ASP A 433 1.73 -41.02 -17.91
N ARG A 434 2.65 -40.16 -17.43
CA ARG A 434 2.96 -40.03 -16.00
C ARG A 434 1.77 -39.46 -15.23
N CYS A 435 1.13 -38.39 -15.72
CA CYS A 435 -0.07 -37.81 -15.12
C CYS A 435 -1.19 -38.85 -15.02
N LYS A 436 -1.46 -39.62 -16.07
CA LYS A 436 -2.50 -40.65 -16.07
C LYS A 436 -2.21 -41.72 -15.03
N LYS A 437 -0.96 -42.17 -14.93
CA LYS A 437 -0.57 -43.14 -13.91
C LYS A 437 -0.71 -42.55 -12.50
N GLU A 438 -0.16 -41.36 -12.26
CA GLU A 438 -0.26 -40.68 -10.97
C GLU A 438 -1.72 -40.36 -10.61
N PHE A 439 -2.57 -40.06 -11.60
CA PHE A 439 -4.00 -39.84 -11.44
C PHE A 439 -4.74 -41.13 -11.09
N THR A 440 -4.44 -42.25 -11.77
CA THR A 440 -5.03 -43.53 -11.40
C THR A 440 -4.61 -43.95 -10.00
N ASP A 441 -3.34 -43.73 -9.63
CA ASP A 441 -2.84 -44.02 -8.28
C ASP A 441 -3.57 -43.14 -7.25
N LEU A 442 -3.67 -41.83 -7.51
CA LEU A 442 -4.41 -40.89 -6.67
C LEU A 442 -5.88 -41.28 -6.57
N MET A 443 -6.50 -41.72 -7.68
CA MET A 443 -7.91 -42.09 -7.68
C MET A 443 -8.18 -43.36 -6.93
N ILE A 444 -7.29 -44.36 -7.00
CA ILE A 444 -7.38 -45.57 -6.19
C ILE A 444 -7.25 -45.22 -4.71
N GLU A 445 -6.26 -44.40 -4.34
CA GLU A 445 -6.06 -43.97 -2.93
C GLU A 445 -7.20 -43.07 -2.42
N MET A 446 -7.75 -42.20 -3.28
CA MET A 446 -8.90 -41.38 -2.94
C MET A 446 -10.19 -42.19 -2.89
N GLU A 447 -10.38 -43.23 -3.70
CA GLU A 447 -11.55 -44.10 -3.65
C GLU A 447 -11.57 -44.93 -2.36
N ASP A 448 -10.39 -45.39 -1.91
CA ASP A 448 -10.22 -45.99 -0.58
C ASP A 448 -10.60 -45.01 0.54
N GLN A 449 -10.12 -43.76 0.47
CA GLN A 449 -10.53 -42.70 1.40
C GLN A 449 -12.00 -42.25 1.24
N THR A 450 -12.60 -42.40 0.05
CA THR A 450 -13.99 -41.99 -0.25
C THR A 450 -14.99 -43.02 0.24
N ASN A 451 -14.63 -44.31 0.21
CA ASN A 451 -15.40 -45.37 0.85
C ASN A 451 -15.51 -45.13 2.37
N ASP A 452 -14.44 -44.66 3.00
CA ASP A 452 -14.44 -44.21 4.41
C ASP A 452 -15.26 -42.91 4.62
N ILE A 453 -15.23 -41.96 3.66
CA ILE A 453 -16.06 -40.72 3.70
C ILE A 453 -17.56 -41.04 3.63
N ASN A 454 -17.95 -42.09 2.90
CA ASN A 454 -19.35 -42.53 2.85
C ASN A 454 -19.83 -43.12 4.18
N GLU A 455 -18.93 -43.60 5.05
CA GLU A 455 -19.24 -44.05 6.41
C GLU A 455 -19.18 -42.92 7.46
N ALA A 456 -18.23 -41.98 7.35
CA ALA A 456 -18.01 -40.91 8.33
C ALA A 456 -18.72 -39.57 8.01
N GLY A 457 -19.10 -39.34 6.75
CA GLY A 457 -19.67 -38.08 6.25
C GLY A 457 -18.61 -36.98 6.03
N ILE A 458 -18.94 -36.00 5.17
CA ILE A 458 -18.10 -34.81 4.98
C ILE A 458 -18.21 -33.93 6.25
N PRO A 459 -17.09 -33.46 6.84
CA PRO A 459 -17.09 -32.67 8.07
C PRO A 459 -17.52 -31.21 7.80
N VAL A 460 -18.76 -31.03 7.33
CA VAL A 460 -19.36 -29.71 7.10
C VAL A 460 -19.63 -29.05 8.45
N LEU A 461 -19.16 -27.82 8.61
CA LEU A 461 -19.40 -26.99 9.79
C LEU A 461 -20.89 -26.70 9.94
N ASP A 462 -21.32 -26.49 11.18
CA ASP A 462 -22.64 -25.99 11.46
C ASP A 462 -22.80 -24.55 10.95
N TYR A 463 -24.07 -24.15 10.75
CA TYR A 463 -24.39 -22.85 10.19
C TYR A 463 -23.76 -21.70 10.98
N LYS A 464 -23.77 -21.80 12.31
CA LYS A 464 -23.20 -20.80 13.22
C LYS A 464 -21.70 -20.62 12.96
N THR A 465 -20.91 -21.70 13.05
CA THR A 465 -19.46 -21.62 12.84
C THR A 465 -19.11 -21.20 11.41
N TYR A 466 -19.89 -21.63 10.41
CA TYR A 466 -19.76 -21.16 9.03
C TYR A 466 -19.94 -19.64 8.95
N THR A 467 -21.04 -19.11 9.48
CA THR A 467 -21.31 -17.66 9.45
C THR A 467 -20.27 -16.88 10.23
N ASP A 468 -19.80 -17.36 11.38
CA ASP A 468 -18.77 -16.70 12.17
C ASP A 468 -17.46 -16.58 11.38
N ARG A 469 -17.00 -17.67 10.73
CA ARG A 469 -15.77 -17.67 9.91
C ARG A 469 -15.90 -16.80 8.65
N VAL A 470 -17.06 -16.78 8.01
CA VAL A 470 -17.29 -16.00 6.78
C VAL A 470 -17.47 -14.51 7.06
N PHE A 471 -18.22 -14.16 8.10
CA PHE A 471 -18.54 -12.78 8.46
C PHE A 471 -17.37 -12.10 9.19
N PHE A 472 -16.69 -12.84 10.07
CA PHE A 472 -15.61 -12.36 10.92
C PHE A 472 -14.36 -13.21 10.65
N LEU A 473 -13.50 -12.72 9.76
CA LEU A 473 -12.22 -13.37 9.47
C LEU A 473 -11.43 -13.52 10.78
N PRO A 474 -11.02 -14.74 11.16
CA PRO A 474 -10.26 -14.94 12.39
C PRO A 474 -8.98 -14.09 12.37
N SER A 475 -8.78 -13.26 13.40
CA SER A 475 -7.47 -12.62 13.58
C SER A 475 -6.38 -13.68 13.81
N LYS A 476 -5.11 -13.39 13.49
CA LYS A 476 -3.98 -14.29 13.81
C LYS A 476 -3.91 -14.64 15.31
N ASP A 477 -4.50 -13.80 16.16
CA ASP A 477 -4.61 -13.97 17.61
C ASP A 477 -5.94 -14.59 18.05
N GLY A 478 -6.44 -15.60 17.31
CA GLY A 478 -7.82 -16.15 17.31
C GLY A 478 -8.50 -16.54 18.64
N GLU A 479 -7.90 -16.26 19.80
CA GLU A 479 -8.50 -16.44 21.12
C GLU A 479 -9.24 -15.19 21.66
N LYS A 480 -9.14 -14.03 21.00
CA LYS A 480 -9.71 -12.75 21.51
C LYS A 480 -10.91 -12.19 20.74
N ASP A 481 -11.37 -12.82 19.66
CA ASP A 481 -12.53 -12.31 18.90
C ASP A 481 -13.85 -12.58 19.68
N VAL A 482 -14.47 -11.50 20.15
CA VAL A 482 -15.66 -11.51 21.04
C VAL A 482 -16.87 -12.22 20.40
N MET A 483 -17.00 -12.16 19.06
CA MET A 483 -18.07 -12.86 18.33
C MET A 483 -17.90 -14.39 18.39
N ILE A 484 -16.65 -14.88 18.34
CA ILE A 484 -16.31 -16.31 18.41
C ILE A 484 -16.37 -16.83 19.86
N THR A 485 -16.01 -15.99 20.83
CA THR A 485 -15.96 -16.36 22.27
C THR A 485 -17.26 -16.12 23.05
N GLY A 486 -18.26 -15.47 22.44
CA GLY A 486 -19.68 -15.63 22.76
C GLY A 486 -20.15 -15.28 24.17
N LYS A 487 -19.42 -14.48 24.95
CA LYS A 487 -19.88 -14.02 26.27
C LYS A 487 -19.74 -12.50 26.40
N LEU A 488 -20.86 -11.82 26.65
CA LEU A 488 -20.87 -10.42 27.07
C LEU A 488 -20.38 -10.33 28.51
N ASP A 489 -19.26 -9.65 28.71
CA ASP A 489 -18.64 -9.43 30.02
C ASP A 489 -19.36 -8.26 30.74
N ILE A 490 -20.62 -8.48 31.11
CA ILE A 490 -21.47 -7.48 31.78
C ILE A 490 -21.79 -7.96 33.20
N PRO A 491 -21.65 -7.11 34.23
CA PRO A 491 -22.06 -7.43 35.60
C PRO A 491 -23.53 -7.90 35.68
N GLU A 492 -23.79 -9.00 36.37
CA GLU A 492 -25.12 -9.65 36.42
C GLU A 492 -26.27 -8.69 36.80
N ALA A 493 -26.01 -7.72 37.67
CA ALA A 493 -26.99 -6.72 38.11
C ALA A 493 -27.50 -5.81 36.98
N ARG A 494 -26.72 -5.58 35.91
CA ARG A 494 -27.07 -4.70 34.78
C ARG A 494 -27.56 -5.44 33.55
N ARG A 495 -27.49 -6.77 33.55
CA ARG A 495 -27.75 -7.60 32.38
C ARG A 495 -29.16 -7.42 31.83
N GLN A 496 -30.19 -7.39 32.68
CA GLN A 496 -31.58 -7.19 32.26
C GLN A 496 -31.83 -5.80 31.64
N THR A 497 -31.26 -4.75 32.24
CA THR A 497 -31.41 -3.38 31.72
C THR A 497 -30.72 -3.22 30.38
N VAL A 498 -29.51 -3.78 30.24
CA VAL A 498 -28.76 -3.75 28.97
C VAL A 498 -29.49 -4.57 27.90
N GLU A 499 -30.00 -5.75 28.23
CA GLU A 499 -30.79 -6.57 27.30
C GLU A 499 -32.07 -5.83 26.83
N GLN A 500 -32.78 -5.17 27.74
CA GLN A 500 -33.95 -4.35 27.38
C GLN A 500 -33.59 -3.18 26.46
N ALA A 501 -32.52 -2.44 26.76
CA ALA A 501 -32.08 -1.32 25.95
C ALA A 501 -31.57 -1.75 24.56
N LEU A 502 -30.86 -2.88 24.47
CA LEU A 502 -30.44 -3.47 23.18
C LEU A 502 -31.63 -3.95 22.35
N ASN A 503 -32.68 -4.49 22.97
CA ASN A 503 -33.92 -4.82 22.28
C ASN A 503 -34.64 -3.56 21.75
N GLN A 504 -34.61 -2.45 22.49
CA GLN A 504 -35.10 -1.16 21.99
C GLN A 504 -34.23 -0.63 20.84
N PHE A 505 -32.92 -0.83 20.88
CA PHE A 505 -32.01 -0.51 19.78
C PHE A 505 -32.29 -1.36 18.53
N SER A 506 -32.55 -2.65 18.70
CA SER A 506 -33.03 -3.53 17.60
C SER A 506 -34.33 -2.99 16.99
N ASN A 507 -35.24 -2.45 17.81
CA ASN A 507 -36.45 -1.80 17.31
C ASN A 507 -36.18 -0.54 16.48
N LEU A 508 -35.14 0.24 16.82
CA LEU A 508 -34.70 1.37 15.97
C LEU A 508 -34.12 0.90 14.64
N LEU A 509 -33.32 -0.16 14.63
CA LEU A 509 -32.76 -0.74 13.40
C LEU A 509 -33.84 -1.23 12.43
N ASN A 510 -35.03 -1.58 12.92
CA ASN A 510 -36.19 -1.93 12.08
C ASN A 510 -36.82 -0.73 11.36
N SER A 511 -36.42 0.50 11.68
CA SER A 511 -36.86 1.69 10.94
C SER A 511 -35.95 1.91 9.73
N LYS A 512 -36.54 1.88 8.52
CA LYS A 512 -35.81 2.07 7.25
C LYS A 512 -35.07 3.42 7.21
N SER A 513 -35.72 4.51 7.63
CA SER A 513 -35.12 5.85 7.69
C SER A 513 -33.99 5.92 8.72
N PHE A 514 -34.12 5.27 9.89
CA PHE A 514 -33.02 5.21 10.86
C PHE A 514 -31.80 4.50 10.26
N LEU A 515 -32.00 3.29 9.73
CA LEU A 515 -30.91 2.43 9.32
C LEU A 515 -30.14 2.97 8.11
N ILE A 516 -30.83 3.54 7.13
CA ILE A 516 -30.19 4.16 5.95
C ILE A 516 -29.36 5.38 6.38
N ASN A 517 -29.92 6.29 7.18
CA ASN A 517 -29.17 7.45 7.69
C ASN A 517 -27.99 7.01 8.58
N PHE A 518 -28.17 5.98 9.40
CA PHE A 518 -27.11 5.43 10.23
C PHE A 518 -25.93 4.92 9.38
N ILE A 519 -26.21 4.17 8.30
CA ILE A 519 -25.18 3.67 7.39
C ILE A 519 -24.47 4.83 6.67
N HIS A 520 -25.20 5.77 6.06
CA HIS A 520 -24.58 6.89 5.35
C HIS A 520 -23.75 7.79 6.26
N THR A 521 -24.24 8.06 7.47
CA THR A 521 -23.53 8.90 8.43
C THR A 521 -22.18 8.29 8.77
N LEU A 522 -22.12 6.97 8.99
CA LEU A 522 -20.88 6.25 9.26
C LEU A 522 -19.96 6.19 8.02
N GLU A 523 -20.52 5.90 6.84
CA GLU A 523 -19.73 5.82 5.60
C GLU A 523 -19.06 7.14 5.20
N ASN A 524 -19.67 8.27 5.56
CA ASN A 524 -19.16 9.61 5.30
C ASN A 524 -18.02 10.04 6.26
N GLN A 525 -17.76 9.29 7.34
CA GLN A 525 -16.68 9.62 8.28
C GLN A 525 -15.31 9.20 7.76
N ARG A 526 -14.34 10.13 7.79
CA ARG A 526 -12.95 9.86 7.35
C ARG A 526 -12.22 8.81 8.18
N GLU A 527 -12.55 8.71 9.47
CA GLU A 527 -11.98 7.71 10.38
C GLU A 527 -12.54 6.29 10.17
N PHE A 528 -13.62 6.15 9.39
CA PHE A 528 -14.27 4.87 9.18
C PHE A 528 -13.59 4.08 8.06
N SER A 529 -12.52 3.37 8.43
CA SER A 529 -11.70 2.56 7.52
C SER A 529 -12.50 1.48 6.76
N ALA A 530 -11.99 1.02 5.61
CA ALA A 530 -12.60 -0.08 4.85
C ALA A 530 -12.77 -1.38 5.67
N ARG A 531 -11.82 -1.68 6.57
CA ARG A 531 -11.92 -2.84 7.48
C ARG A 531 -13.06 -2.67 8.49
N ALA A 532 -13.23 -1.46 9.02
CA ALA A 532 -14.34 -1.14 9.93
C ALA A 532 -15.70 -1.21 9.23
N LYS A 533 -15.81 -0.76 7.97
CA LYS A 533 -17.01 -0.92 7.13
C LYS A 533 -17.40 -2.39 6.95
N VAL A 534 -16.43 -3.24 6.64
CA VAL A 534 -16.63 -4.69 6.48
C VAL A 534 -17.11 -5.33 7.78
N TYR A 535 -16.48 -5.00 8.90
CA TYR A 535 -16.85 -5.53 10.22
C TYR A 535 -18.26 -5.05 10.64
N PHE A 536 -18.56 -3.76 10.46
CA PHE A 536 -19.87 -3.18 10.72
C PHE A 536 -20.98 -3.83 9.88
N ALA A 537 -20.75 -4.04 8.58
CA ALA A 537 -21.70 -4.73 7.72
C ALA A 537 -21.99 -6.16 8.20
N SER A 538 -20.95 -6.89 8.63
CA SER A 538 -21.09 -8.22 9.24
C SER A 538 -21.91 -8.21 10.53
N LEU A 539 -21.66 -7.25 11.43
CA LEU A 539 -22.45 -7.08 12.66
C LEU A 539 -23.92 -6.78 12.33
N LEU A 540 -24.16 -5.92 11.34
CA LEU A 540 -25.50 -5.57 10.88
C LEU A 540 -26.23 -6.79 10.30
N THR A 541 -25.54 -7.62 9.51
CA THR A 541 -26.10 -8.88 9.01
C THR A 541 -26.53 -9.80 10.15
N VAL A 542 -25.70 -9.96 11.19
CA VAL A 542 -26.05 -10.80 12.35
C VAL A 542 -27.22 -10.22 13.15
N ALA A 543 -27.23 -8.90 13.37
CA ALA A 543 -28.30 -8.23 14.11
C ALA A 543 -29.67 -8.30 13.38
N LEU A 544 -29.66 -8.28 12.05
CA LEU A 544 -30.86 -8.36 11.21
C LEU A 544 -31.13 -9.75 10.64
N HIS A 545 -30.39 -10.78 11.09
CA HIS A 545 -30.52 -12.14 10.57
C HIS A 545 -31.93 -12.71 10.75
N GLY A 546 -32.59 -12.40 11.87
CA GLY A 546 -33.97 -12.79 12.12
C GLY A 546 -35.02 -12.12 11.20
N LYS A 547 -34.61 -11.19 10.33
CA LYS A 547 -35.49 -10.44 9.42
C LYS A 547 -34.84 -10.26 8.05
N LEU A 548 -34.43 -11.37 7.44
CA LEU A 548 -33.74 -11.35 6.14
C LEU A 548 -34.53 -10.63 5.03
N GLU A 549 -35.87 -10.68 5.03
CA GLU A 549 -36.71 -9.93 4.09
C GLU A 549 -36.45 -8.41 4.17
N TYR A 550 -36.49 -7.87 5.40
CA TYR A 550 -36.20 -6.46 5.65
C TYR A 550 -34.74 -6.12 5.32
N TYR A 551 -33.81 -7.00 5.68
CA TYR A 551 -32.40 -6.85 5.32
C TYR A 551 -32.19 -6.77 3.79
N THR A 552 -32.91 -7.60 3.02
CA THR A 552 -32.85 -7.59 1.55
C THR A 552 -33.44 -6.30 0.97
N ASP A 553 -34.53 -5.76 1.51
CA ASP A 553 -35.08 -4.46 1.08
C ASP A 553 -34.10 -3.30 1.32
N ILE A 554 -33.46 -3.27 2.50
CA ILE A 554 -32.44 -2.27 2.83
C ILE A 554 -31.22 -2.40 1.92
N MET A 555 -30.71 -3.62 1.73
CA MET A 555 -29.61 -3.90 0.83
C MET A 555 -29.93 -3.45 -0.60
N ARG A 556 -31.13 -3.77 -1.13
CA ARG A 556 -31.56 -3.33 -2.46
C ARG A 556 -31.60 -1.81 -2.56
N THR A 557 -32.13 -1.12 -1.55
CA THR A 557 -32.22 0.35 -1.53
C THR A 557 -30.83 1.00 -1.60
N LEU A 558 -29.92 0.61 -0.71
CA LEU A 558 -28.54 1.12 -0.69
C LEU A 558 -27.76 0.77 -1.97
N PHE A 559 -28.04 -0.40 -2.55
CA PHE A 559 -27.37 -0.85 -3.76
C PHE A 559 -27.83 -0.05 -4.98
N LEU A 560 -29.11 0.33 -5.05
CA LEU A 560 -29.63 1.22 -6.09
C LEU A 560 -28.96 2.58 -6.03
N GLU A 561 -28.82 3.16 -4.84
CA GLU A 561 -28.10 4.43 -4.65
C GLU A 561 -26.63 4.34 -5.07
N LEU A 562 -25.95 3.24 -4.72
CA LEU A 562 -24.58 2.98 -5.16
C LEU A 562 -24.50 2.89 -6.69
N MET A 563 -25.45 2.20 -7.33
CA MET A 563 -25.49 2.06 -8.78
C MET A 563 -25.68 3.43 -9.46
N ASP A 564 -26.62 4.25 -8.97
CA ASP A 564 -26.86 5.60 -9.47
C ASP A 564 -25.58 6.44 -9.43
N GLN A 565 -24.81 6.37 -8.34
CA GLN A 565 -23.53 7.08 -8.22
C GLN A 565 -22.52 6.67 -9.30
N TYR A 566 -22.35 5.37 -9.57
CA TYR A 566 -21.40 4.89 -10.59
C TYR A 566 -21.86 5.16 -12.02
N VAL A 567 -23.17 5.11 -12.27
CA VAL A 567 -23.77 5.44 -13.57
C VAL A 567 -23.59 6.94 -13.86
N VAL A 568 -23.89 7.81 -12.90
CA VAL A 568 -23.67 9.27 -13.02
C VAL A 568 -22.19 9.60 -13.21
N ALA A 569 -21.29 8.87 -12.54
CA ALA A 569 -19.84 9.01 -12.70
C ALA A 569 -19.29 8.47 -14.04
N LYS A 570 -20.15 7.99 -14.95
CA LYS A 570 -19.81 7.39 -16.27
C LYS A 570 -18.82 6.22 -16.20
N ASN A 571 -18.78 5.50 -15.08
CA ASN A 571 -17.88 4.36 -14.88
C ASN A 571 -18.63 3.10 -14.38
N PRO A 572 -19.69 2.64 -15.07
CA PRO A 572 -20.51 1.53 -14.59
C PRO A 572 -19.73 0.23 -14.46
N LYS A 573 -18.69 0.01 -15.28
CA LYS A 573 -17.83 -1.20 -15.22
C LYS A 573 -16.99 -1.34 -13.93
N LEU A 574 -16.84 -0.27 -13.16
CA LEU A 574 -16.06 -0.29 -11.91
C LEU A 574 -16.88 -0.69 -10.68
N MET A 575 -18.21 -0.76 -10.81
CA MET A 575 -19.12 -1.11 -9.73
C MET A 575 -18.80 -2.52 -9.18
N LEU A 576 -18.84 -2.67 -7.86
CA LEU A 576 -18.55 -3.92 -7.14
C LEU A 576 -17.14 -4.48 -7.32
N ARG A 577 -16.19 -3.72 -7.89
CA ARG A 577 -14.83 -4.21 -8.11
C ARG A 577 -14.00 -4.31 -6.83
N ARG A 578 -14.27 -3.47 -5.84
CA ARG A 578 -13.61 -3.44 -4.52
C ARG A 578 -14.67 -3.46 -3.42
N SER A 579 -14.31 -3.75 -2.16
CA SER A 579 -15.25 -3.69 -1.04
C SER A 579 -15.02 -2.41 -0.26
N GLU A 580 -15.51 -1.28 -0.80
CA GLU A 580 -15.27 0.06 -0.25
C GLU A 580 -16.50 0.62 0.49
N THR A 581 -17.65 -0.03 0.31
CA THR A 581 -18.93 0.31 0.94
C THR A 581 -19.48 -0.82 1.82
N VAL A 582 -20.34 -0.46 2.76
CA VAL A 582 -21.08 -1.35 3.66
C VAL A 582 -22.00 -2.25 2.83
N VAL A 583 -22.70 -1.71 1.82
CA VAL A 583 -23.65 -2.49 1.00
C VAL A 583 -22.97 -3.60 0.19
N GLU A 584 -21.75 -3.38 -0.32
CA GLU A 584 -20.97 -4.41 -1.03
C GLU A 584 -20.65 -5.60 -0.12
N ARG A 585 -20.35 -5.34 1.16
CA ARG A 585 -20.15 -6.40 2.15
C ARG A 585 -21.48 -7.03 2.56
N MET A 586 -22.54 -6.25 2.73
CA MET A 586 -23.88 -6.77 3.01
C MET A 586 -24.35 -7.76 1.93
N LEU A 587 -24.09 -7.46 0.66
CA LEU A 587 -24.36 -8.36 -0.47
C LEU A 587 -23.55 -9.65 -0.38
N SER A 588 -22.27 -9.56 -0.03
CA SER A 588 -21.40 -10.73 0.12
C SER A 588 -21.89 -11.66 1.25
N ASN A 589 -22.32 -11.07 2.36
CA ASN A 589 -22.90 -11.81 3.48
C ASN A 589 -24.26 -12.41 3.11
N TRP A 590 -25.10 -11.67 2.39
CA TRP A 590 -26.39 -12.16 1.89
C TRP A 590 -26.23 -13.37 0.97
N MET A 591 -25.29 -13.31 0.02
CA MET A 591 -24.95 -14.43 -0.85
C MET A 591 -24.49 -15.64 -0.03
N SER A 592 -23.69 -15.41 1.01
CA SER A 592 -23.22 -16.49 1.88
C SER A 592 -24.35 -17.17 2.65
N ILE A 593 -25.33 -16.40 3.12
CA ILE A 593 -26.53 -16.93 3.80
C ILE A 593 -27.37 -17.76 2.83
N CYS A 594 -27.71 -17.19 1.66
CA CYS A 594 -28.62 -17.83 0.70
C CYS A 594 -28.00 -19.05 0.01
N LEU A 595 -26.68 -19.09 -0.13
CA LEU A 595 -25.97 -20.17 -0.83
C LEU A 595 -25.47 -21.28 0.10
N TYR A 596 -25.57 -21.13 1.42
CA TYR A 596 -25.09 -22.13 2.37
C TYR A 596 -25.70 -23.51 2.14
N GLN A 597 -27.02 -23.61 1.95
CA GLN A 597 -27.68 -24.90 1.73
C GLN A 597 -27.22 -25.55 0.42
N TYR A 598 -27.15 -24.77 -0.66
CA TYR A 598 -26.63 -25.24 -1.95
C TYR A 598 -25.17 -25.69 -1.87
N LEU A 599 -24.37 -24.96 -1.10
CA LEU A 599 -22.98 -25.29 -0.85
C LEU A 599 -22.84 -26.59 -0.05
N LYS A 600 -23.71 -26.82 0.93
CA LYS A 600 -23.73 -28.05 1.71
C LYS A 600 -24.18 -29.26 0.88
N ASP A 601 -25.21 -29.10 0.05
CA ASP A 601 -25.87 -30.23 -0.62
C ASP A 601 -25.29 -30.55 -2.01
N ASN A 602 -24.71 -29.56 -2.71
CA ASN A 602 -24.27 -29.72 -4.10
C ASN A 602 -22.77 -29.46 -4.30
N ALA A 603 -22.30 -28.25 -4.01
CA ALA A 603 -20.93 -27.83 -4.35
C ALA A 603 -19.87 -28.24 -3.30
N GLY A 604 -20.30 -28.62 -2.09
CA GLY A 604 -19.41 -28.93 -0.97
C GLY A 604 -18.64 -30.22 -1.18
N GLU A 605 -19.27 -31.24 -1.73
CA GLU A 605 -18.60 -32.52 -2.00
C GLU A 605 -17.46 -32.37 -3.01
N SER A 606 -17.71 -31.68 -4.12
CA SER A 606 -16.69 -31.46 -5.16
C SER A 606 -15.54 -30.60 -4.62
N LEU A 607 -15.84 -29.58 -3.81
CA LEU A 607 -14.81 -28.73 -3.16
C LEU A 607 -13.97 -29.52 -2.14
N TYR A 608 -14.61 -30.34 -1.30
CA TYR A 608 -13.91 -31.15 -0.31
C TYR A 608 -12.99 -32.19 -0.96
N LYS A 609 -13.48 -32.86 -2.01
CA LYS A 609 -12.66 -33.79 -2.81
C LYS A 609 -11.48 -33.09 -3.47
N LEU A 610 -11.68 -31.89 -4.01
CA LEU A 610 -10.59 -31.07 -4.56
C LEU A 610 -9.55 -30.71 -3.49
N PHE A 611 -9.98 -30.24 -2.32
CA PHE A 611 -9.09 -29.93 -1.20
C PHE A 611 -8.28 -31.15 -0.75
N LYS A 612 -8.93 -32.30 -0.55
CA LYS A 612 -8.27 -33.56 -0.17
C LYS A 612 -7.30 -34.04 -1.24
N ALA A 613 -7.65 -33.95 -2.52
CA ALA A 613 -6.78 -34.30 -3.63
C ALA A 613 -5.50 -33.44 -3.64
N ILE A 614 -5.64 -32.12 -3.46
CA ILE A 614 -4.50 -31.20 -3.38
C ILE A 614 -3.62 -31.52 -2.16
N LYS A 615 -4.23 -31.67 -0.98
CA LYS A 615 -3.53 -31.99 0.27
C LYS A 615 -2.71 -33.27 0.11
N HIS A 616 -3.34 -34.34 -0.36
CA HIS A 616 -2.70 -35.64 -0.59
C HIS A 616 -1.54 -35.53 -1.60
N GLN A 617 -1.77 -34.83 -2.73
CA GLN A 617 -0.74 -34.68 -3.76
C GLN A 617 0.48 -33.88 -3.27
N VAL A 618 0.28 -32.88 -2.42
CA VAL A 618 1.37 -32.11 -1.79
C VAL A 618 2.15 -33.00 -0.81
N GLU A 619 1.45 -33.74 0.05
CA GLU A 619 2.05 -34.58 1.11
C GLU A 619 2.78 -35.83 0.60
N LYS A 620 2.51 -36.23 -0.65
CA LYS A 620 3.22 -37.31 -1.36
C LYS A 620 4.70 -37.00 -1.62
N GLY A 621 5.07 -35.72 -1.62
CA GLY A 621 6.44 -35.25 -1.84
C GLY A 621 7.01 -34.50 -0.64
N PRO A 622 8.32 -34.22 -0.66
CA PRO A 622 8.98 -33.46 0.39
C PRO A 622 8.43 -32.03 0.46
N VAL A 623 8.17 -31.57 1.69
CA VAL A 623 7.73 -30.21 2.02
C VAL A 623 8.72 -29.60 3.01
N ASP A 624 9.29 -28.45 2.66
CA ASP A 624 10.17 -27.70 3.56
C ASP A 624 9.35 -27.04 4.67
N ALA A 625 9.73 -27.27 5.93
CA ALA A 625 8.96 -26.81 7.08
C ALA A 625 9.17 -25.31 7.37
N VAL A 626 10.29 -24.73 6.91
CA VAL A 626 10.68 -23.33 7.16
C VAL A 626 10.30 -22.45 5.98
N LEU A 627 10.73 -22.82 4.77
CA LEU A 627 10.44 -22.07 3.53
C LEU A 627 9.04 -22.34 2.98
N LYS A 628 8.34 -23.34 3.50
CA LYS A 628 6.99 -23.75 3.04
C LYS A 628 6.95 -24.02 1.53
N LYS A 629 8.02 -24.62 1.00
CA LYS A 629 8.13 -25.03 -0.41
C LYS A 629 7.95 -26.53 -0.54
N ALA A 630 7.25 -26.98 -1.58
CA ALA A 630 6.97 -28.39 -1.80
C ALA A 630 7.41 -28.84 -3.19
N LYS A 631 7.73 -30.14 -3.32
CA LYS A 631 8.03 -30.74 -4.63
C LYS A 631 6.81 -30.81 -5.55
N TYR A 632 5.64 -31.12 -4.99
CA TYR A 632 4.37 -31.16 -5.70
C TYR A 632 3.50 -30.01 -5.23
N THR A 633 3.32 -29.01 -6.09
CA THR A 633 2.48 -27.84 -5.85
C THR A 633 2.02 -27.29 -7.20
N LEU A 634 0.94 -26.52 -7.21
CA LEU A 634 0.52 -25.76 -8.39
C LEU A 634 1.15 -24.36 -8.44
N ASN A 635 1.74 -23.89 -7.34
CA ASN A 635 2.34 -22.58 -7.24
C ASN A 635 3.83 -22.62 -7.60
N ASP A 636 4.26 -21.79 -8.56
CA ASP A 636 5.65 -21.74 -9.05
C ASP A 636 6.64 -21.20 -8.00
N THR A 637 6.23 -20.18 -7.23
CA THR A 637 7.03 -19.60 -6.13
C THR A 637 7.20 -20.55 -4.94
N GLY A 638 6.21 -21.43 -4.73
CA GLY A 638 6.19 -22.47 -3.70
C GLY A 638 6.90 -23.77 -4.10
N LEU A 639 7.49 -23.84 -5.30
CA LEU A 639 8.13 -25.06 -5.79
C LEU A 639 9.52 -25.24 -5.17
N LEU A 640 9.80 -26.46 -4.71
CA LEU A 640 11.11 -26.81 -4.16
C LEU A 640 12.14 -26.90 -5.29
N GLY A 641 13.16 -26.04 -5.21
CA GLY A 641 14.21 -25.91 -6.22
C GLY A 641 15.18 -27.10 -6.24
N ASP A 642 15.57 -27.58 -5.07
CA ASP A 642 16.58 -28.65 -4.97
C ASP A 642 15.97 -30.05 -5.12
N ASP A 643 16.69 -30.93 -5.81
CA ASP A 643 16.34 -32.35 -5.89
C ASP A 643 16.73 -33.06 -4.59
N VAL A 644 15.80 -33.07 -3.65
CA VAL A 644 15.92 -33.81 -2.39
C VAL A 644 15.66 -35.30 -2.65
N GLU A 645 16.62 -36.16 -2.30
CA GLU A 645 16.42 -37.61 -2.27
C GLU A 645 15.53 -37.98 -1.08
N TYR A 646 14.42 -38.68 -1.36
CA TYR A 646 13.50 -39.17 -0.33
C TYR A 646 13.02 -40.58 -0.64
N THR A 647 12.63 -41.29 0.42
CA THR A 647 12.00 -42.60 0.36
C THR A 647 10.75 -42.60 1.21
N GLN A 648 9.69 -43.21 0.69
CA GLN A 648 8.46 -43.41 1.45
C GLN A 648 8.66 -44.55 2.46
N LEU A 649 8.22 -44.33 3.70
CA LEU A 649 8.25 -45.28 4.80
C LEU A 649 6.82 -45.50 5.31
N THR A 650 6.52 -46.72 5.75
CA THR A 650 5.28 -47.06 6.45
C THR A 650 5.61 -47.30 7.92
N VAL A 651 5.12 -46.46 8.82
CA VAL A 651 5.33 -46.57 10.26
C VAL A 651 4.09 -47.12 10.94
N ASN A 652 4.28 -48.02 11.92
CA ASN A 652 3.19 -48.64 12.69
C ASN A 652 2.99 -47.85 13.99
N VAL A 653 1.86 -47.17 14.13
CA VAL A 653 1.58 -46.27 15.25
C VAL A 653 0.66 -46.91 16.27
N TYR A 654 1.04 -46.83 17.55
CA TYR A 654 0.20 -47.15 18.70
C TYR A 654 -0.20 -45.87 19.44
N VAL A 655 -1.48 -45.76 19.80
CA VAL A 655 -1.98 -44.64 20.61
C VAL A 655 -2.04 -45.10 22.07
N GLN A 656 -1.39 -44.39 22.99
CA GLN A 656 -1.25 -44.81 24.39
C GLN A 656 -2.60 -45.06 25.11
N ASP A 657 -3.67 -44.37 24.67
CA ASP A 657 -5.03 -44.51 25.22
C ASP A 657 -6.02 -45.20 24.24
N GLY A 658 -5.56 -45.66 23.08
CA GLY A 658 -6.43 -46.09 21.97
C GLY A 658 -6.07 -47.47 21.42
N GLY A 659 -6.65 -48.52 22.00
CA GLY A 659 -6.62 -49.90 21.47
C GLY A 659 -5.24 -50.57 21.37
N THR A 660 -5.23 -51.88 21.06
CA THR A 660 -4.01 -52.68 20.85
C THR A 660 -3.61 -52.80 19.38
N ASP A 661 -4.33 -52.17 18.46
CA ASP A 661 -4.12 -52.32 17.03
C ASP A 661 -3.21 -51.22 16.50
N ALA A 662 -2.14 -51.62 15.81
CA ALA A 662 -1.23 -50.68 15.16
C ALA A 662 -1.87 -50.08 13.91
N ILE A 663 -1.84 -48.76 13.78
CA ILE A 663 -2.32 -48.06 12.58
C ILE A 663 -1.12 -47.80 11.66
N PRO A 664 -1.09 -48.34 10.44
CA PRO A 664 -0.02 -48.06 9.48
C PRO A 664 -0.19 -46.65 8.89
N VAL A 665 0.86 -45.84 8.93
CA VAL A 665 0.89 -44.45 8.40
C VAL A 665 2.03 -44.30 7.40
N LYS A 666 1.72 -43.76 6.21
CA LYS A 666 2.71 -43.45 5.17
C LYS A 666 3.36 -42.09 5.44
N VAL A 667 4.69 -42.06 5.56
CA VAL A 667 5.49 -40.86 5.81
C VAL A 667 6.73 -40.83 4.92
N LEU A 668 7.45 -39.71 4.85
CA LEU A 668 8.72 -39.61 4.14
C LEU A 668 9.89 -39.58 5.13
N ASN A 669 11.00 -40.20 4.77
CA ASN A 669 12.22 -40.16 5.58
C ASN A 669 12.75 -38.72 5.81
N CYS A 670 12.46 -37.80 4.91
CA CYS A 670 12.81 -36.40 5.00
C CYS A 670 11.75 -35.54 5.69
N ASP A 671 10.66 -36.10 6.22
CA ASP A 671 9.69 -35.32 7.00
C ASP A 671 10.28 -34.94 8.37
N THR A 672 10.00 -33.71 8.82
CA THR A 672 10.27 -33.27 10.20
C THR A 672 9.40 -34.03 11.19
N ILE A 673 9.79 -34.05 12.46
CA ILE A 673 9.01 -34.75 13.49
C ILE A 673 7.62 -34.14 13.65
N SER A 674 7.48 -32.81 13.55
CA SER A 674 6.16 -32.16 13.53
C SER A 674 5.31 -32.57 12.32
N GLN A 675 5.87 -32.62 11.11
CA GLN A 675 5.15 -33.11 9.92
C GLN A 675 4.73 -34.58 10.06
N VAL A 676 5.57 -35.42 10.68
CA VAL A 676 5.23 -36.82 10.98
C VAL A 676 4.08 -36.89 11.99
N LYS A 677 4.11 -36.09 13.06
CA LYS A 677 3.01 -36.01 14.02
C LYS A 677 1.71 -35.59 13.33
N GLU A 678 1.74 -34.58 12.46
CA GLU A 678 0.57 -34.12 11.70
C GLU A 678 0.00 -35.24 10.81
N LYS A 679 0.83 -35.96 10.06
CA LYS A 679 0.42 -37.11 9.24
C LYS A 679 -0.17 -38.26 10.07
N ILE A 680 0.42 -38.52 11.24
CA ILE A 680 -0.09 -39.52 12.18
C ILE A 680 -1.45 -39.09 12.73
N ILE A 681 -1.59 -37.83 13.16
CA ILE A 681 -2.86 -37.30 13.68
C ILE A 681 -3.95 -37.37 12.59
N ASP A 682 -3.63 -36.96 11.37
CA ASP A 682 -4.56 -37.00 10.23
C ASP A 682 -5.07 -38.41 9.96
N GLN A 683 -4.21 -39.43 10.05
CA GLN A 683 -4.58 -40.83 9.82
C GLN A 683 -5.29 -41.49 11.02
N VAL A 684 -4.82 -41.23 12.25
CA VAL A 684 -5.38 -41.82 13.47
C VAL A 684 -6.76 -41.24 13.80
N TYR A 685 -6.91 -39.93 13.65
CA TYR A 685 -8.15 -39.20 13.97
C TYR A 685 -8.98 -38.88 12.72
N ARG A 686 -8.72 -39.56 11.58
CA ARG A 686 -9.38 -39.34 10.28
C ARG A 686 -10.91 -39.35 10.31
N ASN A 687 -11.50 -40.10 11.26
CA ASN A 687 -12.96 -40.24 11.43
C ASN A 687 -13.57 -39.18 12.37
N LEU A 688 -12.75 -38.30 12.94
CA LEU A 688 -13.19 -37.23 13.84
C LEU A 688 -12.98 -35.86 13.19
N PRO A 689 -13.80 -34.85 13.52
CA PRO A 689 -13.60 -33.48 13.05
C PRO A 689 -12.25 -32.90 13.53
N CYS A 690 -11.61 -32.07 12.70
CA CYS A 690 -10.28 -31.51 12.99
C CYS A 690 -10.22 -30.70 14.29
N SER A 691 -11.33 -30.08 14.71
CA SER A 691 -11.43 -29.36 15.99
C SER A 691 -11.22 -30.23 17.22
N GLN A 692 -11.41 -31.54 17.11
CA GLN A 692 -11.19 -32.51 18.19
C GLN A 692 -9.79 -33.13 18.14
N TRP A 693 -8.99 -32.81 17.12
CA TRP A 693 -7.66 -33.37 16.96
C TRP A 693 -6.71 -32.73 17.97
N PRO A 694 -5.79 -33.52 18.56
CA PRO A 694 -4.73 -32.94 19.37
C PRO A 694 -3.81 -32.11 18.47
N LYS A 695 -3.35 -30.95 18.96
CA LYS A 695 -2.32 -30.16 18.26
C LYS A 695 -1.00 -30.94 18.24
N ALA A 696 -0.21 -30.82 17.18
CA ALA A 696 1.08 -31.50 17.06
C ALA A 696 2.05 -31.19 18.22
N GLU A 697 1.94 -29.99 18.80
CA GLU A 697 2.70 -29.55 19.98
C GLU A 697 2.27 -30.26 21.28
N SER A 698 1.00 -30.66 21.38
CA SER A 698 0.42 -31.30 22.57
C SER A 698 0.69 -32.81 22.67
N VAL A 699 1.29 -33.39 21.63
CA VAL A 699 1.59 -34.82 21.53
C VAL A 699 3.09 -35.07 21.42
N VAL A 700 3.52 -36.17 22.02
CA VAL A 700 4.90 -36.65 21.99
C VAL A 700 4.96 -37.92 21.17
N LEU A 701 5.99 -38.02 20.33
CA LEU A 701 6.23 -39.17 19.47
C LEU A 701 7.41 -39.95 20.03
N GLU A 702 7.17 -41.20 20.42
CA GLU A 702 8.18 -42.10 20.95
C GLU A 702 8.49 -43.19 19.93
N TRP A 703 9.76 -43.42 19.65
CA TRP A 703 10.25 -44.50 18.78
C TRP A 703 10.89 -45.61 19.61
N ARG A 704 10.51 -46.87 19.30
CA ARG A 704 11.04 -48.06 19.96
C ARG A 704 11.74 -48.99 18.97
N PRO A 705 13.07 -48.83 18.74
CA PRO A 705 13.85 -49.77 17.94
C PRO A 705 14.15 -51.12 18.65
N GLY A 706 13.59 -51.35 19.85
CA GLY A 706 13.84 -52.53 20.69
C GLY A 706 13.26 -52.36 22.10
N SER A 707 14.02 -52.71 23.13
CA SER A 707 13.64 -52.52 24.55
C SER A 707 13.81 -51.08 25.07
N THR A 708 14.48 -50.21 24.30
CA THR A 708 14.75 -48.81 24.64
C THR A 708 13.79 -47.89 23.90
N ALA A 709 13.20 -46.97 24.65
CA ALA A 709 12.33 -45.91 24.15
C ALA A 709 13.13 -44.62 23.91
N GLN A 710 12.96 -43.99 22.74
CA GLN A 710 13.51 -42.66 22.44
C GLN A 710 12.39 -41.70 22.06
N ILE A 711 12.36 -40.52 22.69
CA ILE A 711 11.44 -39.45 22.32
C ILE A 711 12.02 -38.68 21.13
N LEU A 712 11.20 -38.48 20.10
CA LEU A 712 11.57 -37.72 18.91
C LEU A 712 11.08 -36.27 19.04
N SER A 713 11.96 -35.32 18.76
CA SER A 713 11.64 -33.88 18.66
C SER A 713 12.29 -33.24 17.43
N ASP A 714 11.75 -32.09 17.01
CA ASP A 714 12.26 -31.31 15.87
C ASP A 714 13.67 -30.74 16.12
N LEU A 715 13.97 -30.40 17.38
CA LEU A 715 15.30 -30.02 17.83
C LEU A 715 15.61 -30.78 19.12
N ASP A 716 16.82 -31.33 19.22
CA ASP A 716 17.33 -32.00 20.40
C ASP A 716 18.85 -31.81 20.52
N LEU A 717 19.46 -32.45 21.52
CA LEU A 717 20.91 -32.43 21.72
C LEU A 717 21.69 -33.07 20.56
N THR A 718 21.03 -33.85 19.69
CA THR A 718 21.64 -34.54 18.56
C THR A 718 21.53 -33.76 17.25
N SER A 719 20.81 -32.63 17.22
CA SER A 719 20.59 -31.83 16.01
C SER A 719 21.88 -31.31 15.38
N GLN A 720 21.98 -31.47 14.06
CA GLN A 720 23.13 -31.04 13.27
C GLN A 720 23.26 -29.50 13.29
N ARG A 721 24.42 -29.00 13.71
CA ARG A 721 24.77 -27.56 13.71
C ARG A 721 25.79 -27.27 12.61
N ASP A 722 25.52 -26.27 11.79
CA ASP A 722 26.45 -25.74 10.79
C ASP A 722 26.54 -24.21 10.91
N GLY A 723 27.59 -23.74 11.58
CA GLY A 723 27.75 -22.32 11.93
C GLY A 723 26.59 -21.81 12.81
N ARG A 724 25.92 -20.75 12.35
CA ARG A 724 24.73 -20.14 13.00
C ARG A 724 23.42 -20.90 12.72
N TRP A 725 23.47 -21.94 11.90
CA TRP A 725 22.30 -22.67 11.43
C TRP A 725 22.15 -24.02 12.12
N LYS A 726 20.96 -24.30 12.64
CA LYS A 726 20.56 -25.63 13.15
C LYS A 726 19.62 -26.30 12.14
N ARG A 727 19.89 -27.57 11.82
CA ARG A 727 19.01 -28.36 10.96
C ARG A 727 17.90 -29.00 11.79
N ILE A 728 16.65 -28.87 11.34
CA ILE A 728 15.51 -29.55 11.97
C ILE A 728 15.65 -31.07 11.76
N ASN A 729 15.44 -31.83 12.84
CA ASN A 729 15.56 -33.28 12.84
C ASN A 729 14.44 -33.92 12.01
N THR A 730 14.80 -34.95 11.24
CA THR A 730 13.90 -35.71 10.38
C THR A 730 13.90 -37.19 10.77
N LEU A 731 13.02 -38.01 10.19
CA LEU A 731 13.08 -39.46 10.41
C LEU A 731 14.42 -40.08 9.95
N MET A 732 15.01 -39.52 8.90
CA MET A 732 16.34 -39.90 8.42
C MET A 732 17.43 -39.59 9.47
N HIS A 733 17.31 -38.48 10.19
CA HIS A 733 18.26 -38.12 11.27
C HIS A 733 18.30 -39.18 12.38
N TYR A 734 17.14 -39.69 12.79
CA TYR A 734 17.02 -40.77 13.78
C TYR A 734 17.19 -42.17 13.18
N ASN A 735 17.43 -42.29 11.87
CA ASN A 735 17.58 -43.56 11.15
C ASN A 735 16.38 -44.52 11.31
N VAL A 736 15.17 -43.96 11.30
CA VAL A 736 13.92 -44.73 11.36
C VAL A 736 13.74 -45.51 10.06
N ARG A 737 13.48 -46.82 10.17
CA ARG A 737 13.32 -47.73 9.02
C ARG A 737 11.85 -47.96 8.67
N ASP A 738 11.62 -48.52 7.49
CA ASP A 738 10.30 -48.98 7.07
C ASP A 738 9.77 -50.07 8.01
N GLY A 739 8.50 -49.99 8.40
CA GLY A 739 7.85 -50.86 9.39
C GLY A 739 8.13 -50.52 10.86
N ALA A 740 8.83 -49.43 11.16
CA ALA A 740 9.17 -49.04 12.53
C ALA A 740 7.93 -48.79 13.40
N THR A 741 8.03 -49.13 14.69
CA THR A 741 6.97 -48.90 15.69
C THR A 741 7.13 -47.55 16.38
N LEU A 742 6.08 -46.72 16.30
CA LEU A 742 5.99 -45.42 16.95
C LEU A 742 4.82 -45.43 17.94
N ILE A 743 4.97 -44.70 19.05
CA ILE A 743 3.93 -44.53 20.05
C ILE A 743 3.58 -43.04 20.14
N LEU A 744 2.30 -42.73 19.97
CA LEU A 744 1.75 -41.40 20.14
C LEU A 744 1.18 -41.27 21.57
N SER A 745 1.75 -40.35 22.34
CA SER A 745 1.35 -40.06 23.72
C SER A 745 0.92 -38.61 23.88
N LYS A 746 -0.08 -38.35 24.73
CA LYS A 746 -0.45 -36.98 25.14
C LYS A 746 0.56 -36.50 26.18
N MET A 747 1.04 -35.25 26.09
CA MET A 747 1.98 -34.71 27.08
C MET A 747 1.38 -34.82 28.50
N GLY A 748 2.00 -35.62 29.36
CA GLY A 748 1.79 -35.54 30.80
C GLY A 748 2.58 -34.37 31.37
N ILE A 749 2.03 -33.71 32.41
CA ILE A 749 2.60 -32.53 33.09
C ILE A 749 4.07 -32.74 33.55
N SER A 750 4.55 -33.99 33.61
CA SER A 750 5.90 -34.38 34.05
C SER A 750 6.90 -34.66 32.91
N GLN A 751 6.53 -34.52 31.63
CA GLN A 751 7.40 -34.80 30.46
C GLN A 751 7.60 -33.57 29.57
N GLN A 752 7.81 -32.39 30.17
CA GLN A 752 8.23 -31.22 29.40
C GLN A 752 9.68 -31.42 28.91
N PRO A 753 9.96 -31.30 27.61
CA PRO A 753 11.30 -30.97 27.13
C PRO A 753 11.71 -29.63 27.77
N GLU A 754 12.99 -29.47 28.14
CA GLU A 754 13.52 -28.31 28.91
C GLU A 754 13.35 -26.92 28.24
N ASP A 755 12.68 -26.82 27.08
CA ASP A 755 12.47 -25.57 26.35
C ASP A 755 11.27 -24.72 26.84
N ASN A 756 10.52 -25.15 27.87
CA ASN A 756 9.28 -24.47 28.31
C ASN A 756 9.38 -23.72 29.65
N GLN A 757 10.57 -23.29 30.09
CA GLN A 757 10.67 -22.31 31.17
C GLN A 757 10.64 -20.87 30.63
N GLN A 758 9.47 -20.25 30.79
CA GLN A 758 9.15 -18.81 30.76
C GLN A 758 8.95 -18.14 29.39
N ASP A 759 7.82 -18.41 28.73
CA ASP A 759 7.12 -17.40 27.92
C ASP A 759 6.02 -16.75 28.77
N VAL A 760 6.37 -15.66 29.45
CA VAL A 760 5.40 -14.70 30.01
C VAL A 760 5.13 -13.65 28.93
N PRO A 761 3.86 -13.36 28.58
CA PRO A 761 3.56 -12.45 27.48
C PRO A 761 3.75 -10.99 27.93
N GLY A 762 4.91 -10.43 27.63
CA GLY A 762 5.22 -9.01 27.80
C GLY A 762 6.73 -8.80 27.76
N GLU A 763 7.20 -7.99 26.80
CA GLU A 763 8.60 -7.58 26.57
C GLU A 763 9.45 -8.51 25.69
N ARG A 764 9.25 -8.46 24.36
CA ARG A 764 10.34 -8.74 23.42
C ARG A 764 11.19 -7.49 23.21
N HIS A 765 12.35 -7.47 23.84
CA HIS A 765 13.50 -6.70 23.35
C HIS A 765 14.02 -7.35 22.06
N ALA A 766 13.97 -6.59 20.96
CA ALA A 766 14.39 -6.99 19.61
C ALA A 766 15.92 -7.13 19.42
N LEU A 767 16.68 -7.53 20.44
CA LEU A 767 18.15 -7.51 20.43
C LEU A 767 18.83 -8.88 20.66
N LEU A 768 18.09 -9.99 20.67
CA LEU A 768 18.65 -11.35 20.87
C LEU A 768 18.18 -12.42 19.86
N GLU A 769 17.49 -12.06 18.76
CA GLU A 769 17.04 -13.04 17.75
C GLU A 769 18.17 -13.60 16.85
N ASP A 770 19.41 -13.12 16.99
CA ASP A 770 20.50 -13.40 16.03
C ASP A 770 21.28 -14.72 16.26
N GLU A 771 21.03 -15.48 17.34
CA GLU A 771 21.85 -16.66 17.68
C GLU A 771 21.32 -18.04 17.24
N ASN A 772 20.10 -18.19 16.70
CA ASN A 772 19.55 -19.52 16.37
C ASN A 772 18.69 -19.55 15.09
N LYS A 773 19.31 -19.43 13.91
CA LYS A 773 18.60 -19.62 12.64
C LYS A 773 18.38 -21.13 12.37
N VAL A 774 17.19 -21.54 11.92
CA VAL A 774 16.84 -22.95 11.64
C VAL A 774 16.53 -23.20 10.16
N TRP A 775 16.86 -24.39 9.65
CA TRP A 775 16.54 -24.79 8.27
C TRP A 775 16.14 -26.28 8.20
N HIS A 776 15.36 -26.65 7.18
CA HIS A 776 14.90 -28.04 6.99
C HIS A 776 15.57 -28.72 5.79
N LEU A 777 15.07 -28.47 4.58
CA LEU A 777 15.56 -29.09 3.34
C LEU A 777 16.49 -28.14 2.59
N VAL A 778 16.11 -26.86 2.49
CA VAL A 778 16.84 -25.84 1.75
C VAL A 778 17.17 -24.66 2.67
N ARG A 779 18.39 -24.14 2.56
CA ARG A 779 18.80 -22.94 3.31
C ARG A 779 18.26 -21.67 2.63
N PRO A 780 17.76 -20.69 3.38
CA PRO A 780 17.43 -19.38 2.84
C PRO A 780 18.65 -18.75 2.15
N VAL A 781 18.46 -18.23 0.94
CA VAL A 781 19.55 -17.77 0.05
C VAL A 781 20.17 -16.44 0.51
N ASP A 782 19.52 -15.73 1.43
CA ASP A 782 19.86 -14.34 1.77
C ASP A 782 21.14 -14.14 2.59
N GLU A 783 21.90 -15.19 2.93
CA GLU A 783 23.25 -15.05 3.51
C GLU A 783 24.20 -16.19 3.09
N ILE A 784 24.38 -16.41 1.77
CA ILE A 784 25.51 -17.26 1.31
C ILE A 784 26.77 -16.39 1.20
N ASP A 785 27.67 -16.62 2.16
CA ASP A 785 29.10 -16.32 2.19
C ASP A 785 29.69 -15.63 0.94
N GLU A 786 30.12 -14.38 1.12
CA GLU A 786 31.15 -13.73 0.30
C GLU A 786 32.49 -14.47 0.48
N GLY A 787 32.61 -15.67 -0.09
CA GLY A 787 33.71 -16.52 0.34
C GLY A 787 33.89 -17.84 -0.38
N LYS A 788 33.58 -17.98 -1.68
CA LYS A 788 34.37 -18.79 -2.64
C LYS A 788 33.77 -18.86 -4.06
N SER A 789 34.69 -18.72 -5.02
CA SER A 789 34.64 -19.19 -6.43
C SER A 789 33.98 -18.31 -7.50
N LYS A 790 34.72 -17.29 -7.96
CA LYS A 790 34.59 -16.70 -9.30
C LYS A 790 35.20 -17.64 -10.37
N ARG A 791 34.45 -18.61 -10.87
CA ARG A 791 34.66 -19.25 -12.21
C ARG A 791 33.51 -20.21 -12.58
N GLY A 792 32.31 -19.69 -12.86
CA GLY A 792 31.17 -20.54 -13.24
C GLY A 792 30.04 -19.90 -14.07
N SER A 793 30.07 -18.59 -14.31
CA SER A 793 28.87 -17.82 -14.70
C SER A 793 28.23 -18.17 -16.06
N VAL A 794 28.95 -18.82 -16.98
CA VAL A 794 28.37 -19.21 -18.29
C VAL A 794 27.62 -20.55 -18.22
N LYS A 795 28.08 -21.50 -17.39
CA LYS A 795 27.44 -22.83 -17.21
C LYS A 795 26.18 -22.76 -16.34
N GLU A 796 26.09 -21.74 -15.50
CA GLU A 796 24.99 -21.49 -14.58
C GLU A 796 23.75 -20.91 -15.29
N LYS A 797 23.98 -20.15 -16.37
CA LYS A 797 22.93 -19.56 -17.22
C LYS A 797 22.25 -20.57 -18.17
N GLU A 798 22.95 -21.64 -18.53
CA GLU A 798 22.38 -22.79 -19.25
C GLU A 798 21.67 -23.76 -18.30
N ARG A 799 22.21 -23.98 -17.09
CA ARG A 799 21.53 -24.73 -16.03
C ARG A 799 20.18 -24.10 -15.64
N THR A 800 20.12 -22.79 -15.45
CA THR A 800 18.87 -22.08 -15.07
C THR A 800 17.75 -22.21 -16.11
N LYS A 801 18.05 -22.31 -17.41
CA LYS A 801 17.04 -22.59 -18.45
C LYS A 801 16.53 -24.04 -18.44
N ALA A 802 17.42 -25.01 -18.25
CA ALA A 802 17.03 -26.42 -18.11
C ALA A 802 16.26 -26.67 -16.79
N ILE A 803 16.63 -25.95 -15.74
CA ILE A 803 16.01 -25.98 -14.41
C ILE A 803 14.56 -25.43 -14.48
N THR A 804 14.30 -24.36 -15.26
CA THR A 804 12.91 -23.86 -15.47
C THR A 804 12.00 -24.83 -16.24
N GLU A 805 12.53 -25.64 -17.15
CA GLU A 805 11.73 -26.66 -17.87
C GLU A 805 11.42 -27.89 -16.99
N ILE A 806 12.36 -28.30 -16.12
CA ILE A 806 12.14 -29.37 -15.13
C ILE A 806 11.07 -28.96 -14.11
N TYR A 807 11.04 -27.69 -13.70
CA TYR A 807 10.01 -27.18 -12.81
C TYR A 807 8.64 -27.09 -13.49
N LEU A 808 8.59 -26.64 -14.75
CA LEU A 808 7.33 -26.58 -15.50
C LEU A 808 6.72 -27.97 -15.71
N THR A 809 7.55 -28.99 -15.99
CA THR A 809 7.05 -30.38 -16.11
C THR A 809 6.50 -30.93 -14.80
N ARG A 810 7.02 -30.52 -13.63
CA ARG A 810 6.44 -30.86 -12.31
C ARG A 810 5.08 -30.20 -12.10
N LEU A 811 4.98 -28.90 -12.38
CA LEU A 811 3.72 -28.15 -12.30
C LEU A 811 2.66 -28.75 -13.23
N LEU A 812 3.04 -29.11 -14.46
CA LEU A 812 2.17 -29.80 -15.41
C LEU A 812 1.75 -31.20 -14.93
N SER A 813 2.63 -31.94 -14.27
CA SER A 813 2.29 -33.24 -13.64
C SER A 813 1.19 -33.06 -12.61
N VAL A 814 1.39 -32.13 -11.67
CA VAL A 814 0.42 -31.84 -10.59
C VAL A 814 -0.89 -31.32 -11.16
N LYS A 815 -0.85 -30.38 -12.12
CA LYS A 815 -2.03 -29.88 -12.84
C LYS A 815 -2.79 -31.03 -13.50
N GLY A 816 -2.09 -31.89 -14.24
CA GLY A 816 -2.69 -33.03 -14.92
C GLY A 816 -3.37 -34.02 -13.96
N THR A 817 -2.77 -34.27 -12.79
CA THR A 817 -3.37 -35.13 -11.75
C THR A 817 -4.59 -34.51 -11.07
N LEU A 818 -4.66 -33.19 -10.94
CA LEU A 818 -5.75 -32.52 -10.22
C LEU A 818 -6.88 -32.05 -11.16
N GLN A 819 -6.68 -32.11 -12.48
CA GLN A 819 -7.56 -31.54 -13.49
C GLN A 819 -9.02 -31.98 -13.35
N GLN A 820 -9.29 -33.28 -13.18
CA GLN A 820 -10.67 -33.79 -13.06
C GLN A 820 -11.40 -33.23 -11.83
N PHE A 821 -10.70 -33.04 -10.70
CA PHE A 821 -11.30 -32.47 -9.50
C PHE A 821 -11.64 -30.99 -9.68
N VAL A 822 -10.76 -30.24 -10.38
CA VAL A 822 -11.01 -28.85 -10.75
C VAL A 822 -12.22 -28.74 -11.68
N ASP A 823 -12.29 -29.59 -12.70
CA ASP A 823 -13.41 -29.64 -13.65
C ASP A 823 -14.72 -29.99 -12.96
N ASN A 824 -14.72 -30.99 -12.07
CA ASN A 824 -15.89 -31.38 -11.30
C ASN A 824 -16.39 -30.23 -10.41
N PHE A 825 -15.48 -29.51 -9.76
CA PHE A 825 -15.84 -28.33 -8.96
C PHE A 825 -16.41 -27.21 -9.84
N PHE A 826 -15.76 -26.85 -10.95
CA PHE A 826 -16.23 -25.79 -11.84
C PHE A 826 -17.59 -26.15 -12.45
N HIS A 827 -17.80 -27.40 -12.85
CA HIS A 827 -19.10 -27.88 -13.30
C HIS A 827 -20.17 -27.84 -12.21
N SER A 828 -19.82 -28.14 -10.96
CA SER A 828 -20.80 -28.05 -9.87
C SER A 828 -21.26 -26.62 -9.60
N VAL A 829 -20.43 -25.61 -9.90
CA VAL A 829 -20.71 -24.19 -9.65
C VAL A 829 -21.32 -23.46 -10.87
N LEU A 830 -20.88 -23.81 -12.09
CA LEU A 830 -21.18 -23.07 -13.33
C LEU A 830 -22.11 -23.81 -14.29
N ASN A 831 -22.85 -24.82 -13.83
CA ASN A 831 -23.74 -25.59 -14.71
C ASN A 831 -25.21 -25.21 -14.49
N SER A 832 -25.84 -24.67 -15.53
CA SER A 832 -27.25 -24.26 -15.55
C SER A 832 -28.25 -25.43 -15.59
N ASN A 833 -27.79 -26.65 -15.88
CA ASN A 833 -28.64 -27.85 -15.86
C ASN A 833 -28.85 -28.42 -14.44
N HIS A 834 -28.10 -27.93 -13.45
CA HIS A 834 -28.34 -28.23 -12.04
C HIS A 834 -29.25 -27.19 -11.41
N VAL A 835 -29.75 -27.49 -10.21
CA VAL A 835 -30.61 -26.59 -9.43
C VAL A 835 -29.87 -25.28 -9.15
N VAL A 836 -30.32 -24.17 -9.74
CA VAL A 836 -29.78 -22.84 -9.45
C VAL A 836 -30.50 -22.27 -8.22
N PRO A 837 -29.76 -21.77 -7.21
CA PRO A 837 -30.38 -21.16 -6.03
C PRO A 837 -31.29 -19.98 -6.38
N PRO A 838 -32.51 -19.88 -5.80
CA PRO A 838 -33.44 -18.79 -6.09
C PRO A 838 -32.84 -17.40 -5.92
N ALA A 839 -31.96 -17.23 -4.92
CA ALA A 839 -31.26 -15.97 -4.67
C ALA A 839 -30.35 -15.51 -5.82
N VAL A 840 -29.69 -16.44 -6.53
CA VAL A 840 -28.83 -16.11 -7.67
C VAL A 840 -29.67 -15.61 -8.84
N LYS A 841 -30.75 -16.32 -9.15
CA LYS A 841 -31.71 -15.92 -10.19
C LYS A 841 -32.32 -14.56 -9.87
N TYR A 842 -32.84 -14.41 -8.65
CA TYR A 842 -33.45 -13.16 -8.17
C TYR A 842 -32.50 -11.96 -8.28
N PHE A 843 -31.25 -12.10 -7.83
CA PHE A 843 -30.28 -11.01 -7.87
C PHE A 843 -29.77 -10.71 -9.29
N PHE A 844 -29.61 -11.73 -10.15
CA PHE A 844 -29.20 -11.51 -11.54
C PHE A 844 -30.30 -10.86 -12.37
N ASP A 845 -31.56 -11.21 -12.14
CA ASP A 845 -32.70 -10.52 -12.76
C ASP A 845 -32.76 -9.07 -12.31
N PHE A 846 -32.54 -8.80 -11.02
CA PHE A 846 -32.43 -7.42 -10.51
C PHE A 846 -31.32 -6.61 -11.22
N LEU A 847 -30.14 -7.19 -11.46
CA LEU A 847 -29.07 -6.52 -12.22
C LEU A 847 -29.46 -6.26 -13.68
N ASP A 848 -30.14 -7.22 -14.32
CA ASP A 848 -30.60 -7.09 -15.70
C ASP A 848 -31.68 -5.99 -15.82
N GLU A 849 -32.62 -5.92 -14.88
CA GLU A 849 -33.64 -4.86 -14.80
C GLU A 849 -33.03 -3.47 -14.60
N GLN A 850 -32.01 -3.35 -13.73
CA GLN A 850 -31.35 -2.04 -13.54
C GLN A 850 -30.54 -1.64 -14.76
N ALA A 851 -29.88 -2.58 -15.45
CA ALA A 851 -29.18 -2.28 -16.69
C ALA A 851 -30.15 -1.75 -17.77
N GLU A 852 -31.34 -2.34 -17.87
CA GLU A 852 -32.40 -1.87 -18.78
C GLU A 852 -32.91 -0.48 -18.38
N LYS A 853 -33.17 -0.24 -17.09
CA LYS A 853 -33.65 1.05 -16.56
C LYS A 853 -32.66 2.21 -16.84
N HIS A 854 -31.36 1.93 -16.83
CA HIS A 854 -30.31 2.92 -17.11
C HIS A 854 -29.86 2.98 -18.59
N ASP A 855 -30.59 2.32 -19.50
CA ASP A 855 -30.28 2.21 -20.95
C ASP A 855 -28.86 1.68 -21.25
N ILE A 856 -28.34 0.78 -20.39
CA ILE A 856 -27.04 0.14 -20.55
C ILE A 856 -27.18 -1.07 -21.48
N LYS A 857 -26.87 -0.87 -22.77
CA LYS A 857 -26.93 -1.92 -23.81
C LYS A 857 -25.65 -2.75 -23.94
N ASP A 858 -24.60 -2.39 -23.21
CA ASP A 858 -23.31 -3.08 -23.24
C ASP A 858 -23.34 -4.37 -22.41
N GLU A 859 -23.41 -5.52 -23.09
CA GLU A 859 -23.41 -6.83 -22.43
C GLU A 859 -22.14 -7.09 -21.60
N ASP A 860 -21.02 -6.43 -21.91
CA ASP A 860 -19.80 -6.55 -21.11
C ASP A 860 -20.00 -5.96 -19.71
N THR A 861 -20.75 -4.86 -19.60
CA THR A 861 -21.02 -4.22 -18.31
C THR A 861 -21.87 -5.10 -17.40
N ILE A 862 -22.94 -5.69 -17.95
CA ILE A 862 -23.82 -6.63 -17.23
C ILE A 862 -23.04 -7.87 -16.79
N HIS A 863 -22.20 -8.43 -17.68
CA HIS A 863 -21.33 -9.55 -17.37
C HIS A 863 -20.37 -9.24 -16.21
N ILE A 864 -19.78 -8.04 -16.19
CA ILE A 864 -18.89 -7.60 -15.11
C ILE A 864 -19.66 -7.48 -13.80
N TRP A 865 -20.88 -6.94 -13.80
CA TRP A 865 -21.70 -6.83 -12.58
C TRP A 865 -22.05 -8.19 -11.98
N LYS A 866 -22.45 -9.16 -12.82
CA LYS A 866 -22.73 -10.55 -12.40
C LYS A 866 -21.48 -11.22 -11.83
N THR A 867 -20.33 -11.02 -12.49
CA THR A 867 -19.03 -11.57 -12.08
C THR A 867 -18.54 -10.98 -10.75
N ASN A 868 -18.62 -9.66 -10.60
CA ASN A 868 -18.18 -8.95 -9.39
C ASN A 868 -19.10 -9.18 -8.20
N SER A 869 -20.37 -9.57 -8.40
CA SER A 869 -21.33 -9.78 -7.32
C SER A 869 -21.30 -11.19 -6.74
N LEU A 870 -21.16 -12.23 -7.57
CA LEU A 870 -21.25 -13.63 -7.14
C LEU A 870 -19.91 -14.40 -7.26
N PRO A 871 -19.37 -14.71 -8.46
CA PRO A 871 -18.12 -15.46 -8.60
C PRO A 871 -16.95 -14.91 -7.78
N LEU A 872 -16.66 -13.61 -7.89
CA LEU A 872 -15.48 -13.02 -7.26
C LEU A 872 -15.62 -12.80 -5.74
N ARG A 873 -16.84 -12.62 -5.25
CA ARG A 873 -17.11 -12.31 -3.83
C ARG A 873 -17.40 -13.53 -2.99
N PHE A 874 -18.13 -14.48 -3.56
CA PHE A 874 -18.54 -15.70 -2.86
C PHE A 874 -17.67 -16.89 -3.27
N TRP A 875 -17.71 -17.31 -4.53
CA TRP A 875 -17.09 -18.56 -4.96
C TRP A 875 -15.56 -18.56 -4.85
N VAL A 876 -14.89 -17.46 -5.23
CA VAL A 876 -13.44 -17.31 -5.03
C VAL A 876 -13.07 -17.36 -3.55
N ASN A 877 -13.87 -16.73 -2.69
CA ASN A 877 -13.61 -16.71 -1.26
C ASN A 877 -13.75 -18.10 -0.63
N ILE A 878 -14.78 -18.84 -1.01
CA ILE A 878 -15.01 -20.22 -0.60
C ILE A 878 -13.92 -21.16 -1.12
N LEU A 879 -13.53 -21.03 -2.38
CA LEU A 879 -12.51 -21.88 -2.99
C LEU A 879 -11.13 -21.68 -2.34
N LYS A 880 -10.76 -20.43 -2.02
CA LYS A 880 -9.51 -20.13 -1.31
C LYS A 880 -9.54 -20.61 0.14
N ASN A 881 -10.70 -20.55 0.79
CA ASN A 881 -10.83 -20.81 2.22
C ASN A 881 -11.77 -22.00 2.49
N PRO A 882 -11.37 -23.25 2.19
CA PRO A 882 -12.23 -24.42 2.43
C PRO A 882 -12.53 -24.63 3.92
N HIS A 883 -11.67 -24.14 4.80
CA HIS A 883 -11.90 -24.14 6.25
C HIS A 883 -13.07 -23.24 6.70
N PHE A 884 -13.66 -22.43 5.82
CA PHE A 884 -14.92 -21.73 6.14
C PHE A 884 -16.11 -22.68 6.18
N ILE A 885 -16.06 -23.78 5.44
CA ILE A 885 -17.18 -24.73 5.29
C ILE A 885 -16.88 -26.03 5.98
N PHE A 886 -15.63 -26.49 5.94
CA PHE A 886 -15.25 -27.77 6.50
C PHE A 886 -14.40 -27.57 7.75
N ASP A 887 -14.55 -28.48 8.71
CA ASP A 887 -13.65 -28.55 9.86
C ASP A 887 -12.34 -29.22 9.47
N VAL A 888 -11.49 -28.47 8.76
CA VAL A 888 -10.21 -28.94 8.20
C VAL A 888 -9.07 -27.97 8.51
N HIS A 889 -7.88 -28.52 8.68
CA HIS A 889 -6.64 -27.75 8.74
C HIS A 889 -6.05 -27.58 7.33
N VAL A 890 -5.78 -26.33 6.92
CA VAL A 890 -5.23 -25.98 5.61
C VAL A 890 -3.78 -25.53 5.76
N HIS A 891 -2.84 -26.31 5.23
CA HIS A 891 -1.44 -25.92 5.19
C HIS A 891 -1.20 -24.82 4.14
N GLU A 892 -0.21 -23.96 4.40
CA GLU A 892 0.12 -22.81 3.55
C GLU A 892 0.42 -23.19 2.08
N VAL A 893 1.06 -24.34 1.84
CA VAL A 893 1.33 -24.84 0.48
C VAL A 893 0.03 -25.24 -0.26
N VAL A 894 -0.92 -25.81 0.48
CA VAL A 894 -2.24 -26.20 -0.05
C VAL A 894 -3.04 -24.94 -0.35
N ASP A 895 -3.02 -23.94 0.55
CA ASP A 895 -3.63 -22.62 0.33
C ASP A 895 -3.06 -21.91 -0.91
N ALA A 896 -1.74 -21.95 -1.09
CA ALA A 896 -1.09 -21.42 -2.29
C ALA A 896 -1.57 -22.12 -3.58
N SER A 897 -1.77 -23.44 -3.54
CA SER A 897 -2.29 -24.20 -4.69
C SER A 897 -3.78 -23.91 -4.96
N LEU A 898 -4.60 -23.76 -3.91
CA LEU A 898 -6.00 -23.32 -4.03
C LEU A 898 -6.09 -21.90 -4.60
N SER A 899 -5.17 -21.01 -4.23
CA SER A 899 -5.08 -19.66 -4.78
C SER A 899 -4.78 -19.64 -6.27
N VAL A 900 -3.97 -20.57 -6.78
CA VAL A 900 -3.74 -20.74 -8.24
C VAL A 900 -5.03 -21.14 -8.95
N ILE A 901 -5.78 -22.12 -8.43
CA ILE A 901 -7.05 -22.58 -9.01
C ILE A 901 -8.10 -21.46 -8.94
N ALA A 902 -8.15 -20.71 -7.83
CA ALA A 902 -9.03 -19.56 -7.69
C ALA A 902 -8.71 -18.46 -8.70
N GLN A 903 -7.43 -18.21 -8.99
CA GLN A 903 -7.04 -17.28 -10.05
C GLN A 903 -7.45 -17.76 -11.44
N THR A 904 -7.36 -19.06 -11.72
CA THR A 904 -7.91 -19.65 -12.96
C THR A 904 -9.42 -19.46 -13.07
N PHE A 905 -10.16 -19.64 -11.97
CA PHE A 905 -11.61 -19.38 -11.93
C PHE A 905 -11.92 -17.90 -12.21
N MET A 906 -11.14 -16.97 -11.63
CA MET A 906 -11.29 -15.54 -11.90
C MET A 906 -11.01 -15.20 -13.37
N ASP A 907 -9.95 -15.75 -13.96
CA ASP A 907 -9.61 -15.54 -15.37
C ASP A 907 -10.70 -16.10 -16.30
N ALA A 908 -11.35 -17.21 -15.92
CA ALA A 908 -12.49 -17.79 -16.64
C ALA A 908 -13.73 -16.88 -16.63
N CYS A 909 -13.91 -16.04 -15.60
CA CYS A 909 -15.00 -15.08 -15.57
C CYS A 909 -14.73 -13.80 -16.39
N THR A 910 -13.54 -13.63 -16.98
CA THR A 910 -13.22 -12.44 -17.79
C THR A 910 -13.60 -12.60 -19.26
N ARG A 911 -14.14 -11.56 -19.89
CA ARG A 911 -14.41 -11.55 -21.35
C ARG A 911 -13.17 -11.25 -22.20
N THR A 912 -12.14 -10.62 -21.64
CA THR A 912 -10.91 -10.28 -22.38
C THR A 912 -10.06 -11.51 -22.63
N GLU A 913 -9.75 -11.82 -23.90
CA GLU A 913 -8.74 -12.82 -24.24
C GLU A 913 -7.34 -12.28 -23.96
N HIS A 914 -6.62 -12.95 -23.06
CA HIS A 914 -5.23 -12.61 -22.79
C HIS A 914 -4.31 -13.27 -23.80
N LYS A 915 -3.53 -12.45 -24.52
CA LYS A 915 -2.46 -12.95 -25.38
C LYS A 915 -1.32 -13.47 -24.50
N LEU A 916 -1.09 -14.77 -24.53
CA LEU A 916 -0.02 -15.41 -23.79
C LEU A 916 1.32 -15.04 -24.41
N SER A 917 2.26 -14.63 -23.56
CA SER A 917 3.65 -14.35 -23.88
C SER A 917 4.55 -15.15 -22.96
N ARG A 918 5.85 -15.18 -23.25
CA ARG A 918 6.85 -15.82 -22.37
C ARG A 918 6.93 -15.19 -20.97
N ASP A 919 6.46 -13.94 -20.84
CA ASP A 919 6.44 -13.19 -19.59
C ASP A 919 5.10 -13.30 -18.85
N SER A 920 4.18 -14.13 -19.35
CA SER A 920 2.90 -14.38 -18.69
C SER A 920 3.11 -15.19 -17.40
N PRO A 921 2.37 -14.89 -16.31
CA PRO A 921 2.45 -15.64 -15.05
C PRO A 921 2.25 -17.15 -15.23
N SER A 922 2.98 -17.96 -14.46
CA SER A 922 2.98 -19.43 -14.60
C SER A 922 1.58 -20.05 -14.46
N ASN A 923 0.75 -19.56 -13.55
CA ASN A 923 -0.64 -20.01 -13.40
C ASN A 923 -1.49 -19.81 -14.67
N LYS A 924 -1.30 -18.69 -15.39
CA LYS A 924 -2.01 -18.42 -16.65
C LYS A 924 -1.52 -19.33 -17.78
N LEU A 925 -0.22 -19.64 -17.79
CA LEU A 925 0.35 -20.59 -18.75
C LEU A 925 -0.16 -22.02 -18.49
N LEU A 926 -0.27 -22.44 -17.22
CA LEU A 926 -0.69 -23.79 -16.83
C LEU A 926 -2.13 -24.13 -17.27
N TYR A 927 -3.07 -23.18 -17.16
CA TYR A 927 -4.49 -23.37 -17.50
C TYR A 927 -4.92 -22.66 -18.79
N ALA A 928 -3.97 -22.22 -19.61
CA ALA A 928 -4.20 -21.48 -20.85
C ALA A 928 -5.22 -22.14 -21.78
N LYS A 929 -5.18 -23.46 -21.88
CA LYS A 929 -6.02 -24.26 -22.78
C LYS A 929 -7.45 -24.41 -22.25
N GLU A 930 -7.60 -24.59 -20.95
CA GLU A 930 -8.88 -24.83 -20.28
C GLU A 930 -9.67 -23.53 -20.07
N ILE A 931 -9.00 -22.38 -19.90
CA ILE A 931 -9.65 -21.08 -19.68
C ILE A 931 -10.68 -20.77 -20.77
N SER A 932 -10.41 -21.05 -22.04
CA SER A 932 -11.38 -20.82 -23.12
C SER A 932 -12.65 -21.68 -22.95
N ASN A 933 -12.51 -22.92 -22.48
CA ASN A 933 -13.65 -23.79 -22.21
C ASN A 933 -14.44 -23.30 -20.98
N TYR A 934 -13.75 -22.89 -19.92
CA TYR A 934 -14.39 -22.34 -18.73
C TYR A 934 -15.09 -21.01 -19.00
N LYS A 935 -14.53 -20.13 -19.84
CA LYS A 935 -15.19 -18.89 -20.30
C LYS A 935 -16.53 -19.19 -20.97
N LYS A 936 -16.55 -20.15 -21.89
CA LYS A 936 -17.78 -20.61 -22.52
C LYS A 936 -18.78 -21.16 -21.50
N MET A 937 -18.31 -21.91 -20.51
CA MET A 937 -19.15 -22.40 -19.42
C MET A 937 -19.79 -21.26 -18.61
N VAL A 938 -19.05 -20.19 -18.29
CA VAL A 938 -19.58 -18.99 -17.61
C VAL A 938 -20.62 -18.27 -18.47
N GLU A 939 -20.36 -18.11 -19.77
CA GLU A 939 -21.31 -17.49 -20.71
C GLU A 939 -22.61 -18.31 -20.82
N ASP A 940 -22.50 -19.63 -20.98
CA ASP A 940 -23.63 -20.55 -21.03
C ASP A 940 -24.41 -20.56 -19.69
N TYR A 941 -23.73 -20.43 -18.55
CA TYR A 941 -24.33 -20.31 -17.23
C TYR A 941 -25.18 -19.04 -17.10
N TYR A 942 -24.62 -17.87 -17.43
CA TYR A 942 -25.35 -16.61 -17.35
C TYR A 942 -26.52 -16.55 -18.33
N LYS A 943 -26.35 -17.11 -19.53
CA LYS A 943 -27.43 -17.24 -20.51
C LYS A 943 -28.53 -18.18 -20.00
N GLY A 944 -28.16 -19.31 -19.40
CA GLY A 944 -29.09 -20.25 -18.79
C GLY A 944 -29.92 -19.61 -17.68
N ILE A 945 -29.30 -18.86 -16.76
CA ILE A 945 -30.01 -18.14 -15.69
C ILE A 945 -30.98 -17.11 -16.28
N ARG A 946 -30.58 -16.35 -17.30
CA ARG A 946 -31.45 -15.35 -17.94
C ARG A 946 -32.70 -16.00 -18.57
N GLN A 947 -32.59 -17.25 -19.04
CA GLN A 947 -33.71 -18.00 -19.63
C GLN A 947 -34.62 -18.68 -18.60
N MET A 948 -34.22 -18.76 -17.33
CA MET A 948 -35.05 -19.31 -16.26
C MET A 948 -36.24 -18.40 -15.95
N VAL A 949 -37.30 -18.99 -15.41
CA VAL A 949 -38.49 -18.27 -14.93
C VAL A 949 -38.07 -17.29 -13.83
N PRO A 950 -38.52 -16.01 -13.88
CA PRO A 950 -38.21 -15.04 -12.85
C PRO A 950 -38.79 -15.46 -11.49
N VAL A 951 -38.03 -15.23 -10.43
CA VAL A 951 -38.46 -15.52 -9.05
C VAL A 951 -39.27 -14.33 -8.55
N SER A 952 -40.50 -14.57 -8.07
CA SER A 952 -41.32 -13.49 -7.52
C SER A 952 -40.79 -12.99 -6.18
N ASP A 953 -41.05 -11.72 -5.84
CA ASP A 953 -40.71 -11.17 -4.51
C ASP A 953 -41.35 -12.00 -3.37
N GLN A 954 -42.55 -12.56 -3.59
CA GLN A 954 -43.24 -13.40 -2.62
C GLN A 954 -42.50 -14.73 -2.38
N ASP A 955 -42.07 -15.40 -3.45
CA ASP A 955 -41.33 -16.67 -3.34
C ASP A 955 -39.97 -16.44 -2.68
N MET A 956 -39.28 -15.36 -3.04
CA MET A 956 -38.00 -15.00 -2.44
C MET A 956 -38.15 -14.66 -0.95
N ASN A 957 -39.16 -13.88 -0.57
CA ASN A 957 -39.41 -13.55 0.82
C ASN A 957 -39.78 -14.80 1.64
N THR A 958 -40.56 -15.72 1.07
CA THR A 958 -40.88 -17.00 1.72
C THR A 958 -39.61 -17.80 1.98
N HIS A 959 -38.71 -17.89 1.00
CA HIS A 959 -37.41 -18.56 1.15
C HIS A 959 -36.53 -17.89 2.22
N LEU A 960 -36.47 -16.56 2.25
CA LEU A 960 -35.72 -15.80 3.27
C LEU A 960 -36.31 -15.96 4.68
N ALA A 961 -37.63 -16.02 4.80
CA ALA A 961 -38.33 -16.27 6.06
C ALA A 961 -38.00 -17.66 6.62
N GLU A 962 -37.93 -18.67 5.76
CA GLU A 962 -37.56 -20.04 6.13
C GLU A 962 -36.13 -20.09 6.68
N ILE A 963 -35.16 -19.46 5.99
CA ILE A 963 -33.76 -19.39 6.45
C ILE A 963 -33.66 -18.64 7.77
N SER A 964 -34.32 -17.49 7.88
CA SER A 964 -34.38 -16.69 9.11
C SER A 964 -34.87 -17.54 10.28
N ARG A 965 -36.03 -18.19 10.14
CA ARG A 965 -36.60 -19.03 11.19
C ARG A 965 -35.72 -20.24 11.55
N ALA A 966 -35.02 -20.83 10.57
CA ALA A 966 -34.17 -21.99 10.80
C ALA A 966 -32.90 -21.67 11.60
N HIS A 967 -32.40 -20.43 11.54
CA HIS A 967 -31.07 -20.11 12.04
C HIS A 967 -31.00 -18.91 13.01
N THR A 968 -32.09 -18.19 13.27
CA THR A 968 -32.09 -17.03 14.18
C THR A 968 -31.55 -17.37 15.57
N ASP A 969 -31.98 -18.49 16.15
CA ASP A 969 -31.60 -18.89 17.51
C ASP A 969 -30.14 -19.37 17.62
N SER A 970 -29.47 -19.60 16.49
CA SER A 970 -28.08 -20.06 16.46
C SER A 970 -27.07 -18.92 16.61
N LEU A 971 -27.48 -17.68 16.32
CA LEU A 971 -26.59 -16.51 16.26
C LEU A 971 -26.71 -15.64 17.51
N ASN A 972 -25.58 -15.08 17.95
CA ASN A 972 -25.50 -14.20 19.11
C ASN A 972 -25.95 -12.75 18.77
N THR A 973 -27.24 -12.56 18.49
CA THR A 973 -27.82 -11.27 18.09
C THR A 973 -27.58 -10.16 19.13
N LEU A 974 -27.65 -10.48 20.41
CA LEU A 974 -27.42 -9.53 21.51
C LEU A 974 -25.99 -8.97 21.51
N VAL A 975 -24.99 -9.82 21.26
CA VAL A 975 -23.57 -9.41 21.18
C VAL A 975 -23.36 -8.50 19.97
N ALA A 976 -23.96 -8.84 18.82
CA ALA A 976 -23.90 -8.02 17.63
C ALA A 976 -24.53 -6.63 17.86
N LEU A 977 -25.70 -6.57 18.50
CA LEU A 977 -26.36 -5.31 18.84
C LEU A 977 -25.51 -4.44 19.76
N HIS A 978 -24.87 -5.03 20.76
CA HIS A 978 -23.96 -4.31 21.66
C HIS A 978 -22.75 -3.72 20.91
N GLN A 979 -22.13 -4.51 20.02
CA GLN A 979 -21.01 -4.05 19.20
C GLN A 979 -21.43 -2.97 18.18
N LEU A 980 -22.62 -3.08 17.58
CA LEU A 980 -23.19 -2.03 16.74
C LEU A 980 -23.41 -0.74 17.53
N TYR A 981 -23.92 -0.86 18.76
CA TYR A 981 -24.11 0.29 19.64
C TYR A 981 -22.78 0.97 19.98
N GLN A 982 -21.65 0.25 20.08
CA GLN A 982 -20.34 0.90 20.26
C GLN A 982 -19.99 1.85 19.10
N TYR A 983 -20.35 1.49 17.86
CA TYR A 983 -20.22 2.43 16.73
C TYR A 983 -21.19 3.60 16.85
N THR A 984 -22.43 3.34 17.29
CA THR A 984 -23.39 4.40 17.57
C THR A 984 -22.90 5.36 18.65
N ASN A 985 -22.22 4.87 19.68
CA ASN A 985 -21.67 5.71 20.73
C ASN A 985 -20.44 6.49 20.26
N LYS A 986 -19.61 5.88 19.42
CA LYS A 986 -18.42 6.53 18.87
C LYS A 986 -18.76 7.73 17.98
N TYR A 987 -19.82 7.62 17.19
CA TYR A 987 -20.25 8.65 16.23
C TYR A 987 -21.61 9.25 16.64
N TYR A 988 -21.83 9.38 17.94
CA TYR A 988 -23.14 9.70 18.51
C TYR A 988 -23.67 11.05 18.01
N ASP A 989 -22.84 12.09 18.07
CA ASP A 989 -23.23 13.45 17.72
C ASP A 989 -23.56 13.57 16.22
N GLU A 990 -22.77 12.93 15.36
CA GLU A 990 -23.01 12.93 13.92
C GLU A 990 -24.32 12.21 13.55
N ILE A 991 -24.62 11.09 14.24
CA ILE A 991 -25.85 10.34 14.01
C ILE A 991 -27.07 11.13 14.47
N ILE A 992 -27.01 11.79 15.63
CA ILE A 992 -28.11 12.63 16.12
C ILE A 992 -28.35 13.79 15.15
N ASN A 993 -27.30 14.48 14.72
CA ASN A 993 -27.41 15.58 13.75
C ASN A 993 -28.06 15.11 12.44
N ALA A 994 -27.62 13.98 11.88
CA ALA A 994 -28.21 13.42 10.66
C ALA A 994 -29.70 13.04 10.82
N LEU A 995 -30.09 12.51 11.98
CA LEU A 995 -31.49 12.17 12.29
C LEU A 995 -32.35 13.42 12.53
N GLU A 996 -31.77 14.51 13.00
CA GLU A 996 -32.43 15.80 13.11
C GLU A 996 -32.54 16.52 11.76
N GLU A 997 -31.67 16.24 10.79
CA GLU A 997 -31.78 16.82 9.44
C GLU A 997 -32.84 16.11 8.56
N ASP A 998 -33.05 14.79 8.73
CA ASP A 998 -34.03 14.03 7.94
C ASP A 998 -35.49 14.24 8.42
N PRO A 999 -36.40 14.80 7.58
CA PRO A 999 -37.80 15.00 7.94
C PRO A 999 -38.56 13.72 8.30
N ALA A 1000 -38.19 12.58 7.71
CA ALA A 1000 -38.81 11.29 8.01
C ALA A 1000 -38.41 10.80 9.41
N ALA A 1001 -37.15 11.00 9.79
CA ALA A 1001 -36.63 10.66 11.11
C ALA A 1001 -37.17 11.57 12.23
N GLN A 1002 -37.30 12.88 11.96
CA GLN A 1002 -37.95 13.82 12.87
C GLN A 1002 -39.40 13.43 13.18
N LYS A 1003 -40.19 13.09 12.16
CA LYS A 1003 -41.60 12.69 12.31
C LYS A 1003 -41.78 11.46 13.21
N MET A 1004 -40.79 10.57 13.23
CA MET A 1004 -40.78 9.35 14.05
C MET A 1004 -40.07 9.52 15.40
N GLN A 1005 -39.58 10.73 15.72
CA GLN A 1005 -38.83 11.05 16.94
C GLN A 1005 -37.65 10.10 17.20
N LEU A 1006 -36.92 9.73 16.13
CA LEU A 1006 -35.87 8.70 16.21
C LEU A 1006 -34.67 9.14 17.04
N ALA A 1007 -34.28 10.42 16.97
CA ALA A 1007 -33.17 10.98 17.74
C ALA A 1007 -33.44 10.89 19.26
N PHE A 1008 -34.65 11.25 19.69
CA PHE A 1008 -35.07 11.16 21.08
C PHE A 1008 -35.08 9.72 21.61
N ARG A 1009 -35.56 8.76 20.81
CA ARG A 1009 -35.52 7.33 21.17
C ARG A 1009 -34.09 6.82 21.30
N LEU A 1010 -33.17 7.27 20.44
CA LEU A 1010 -31.76 6.91 20.54
C LEU A 1010 -31.11 7.49 21.82
N GLN A 1011 -31.46 8.73 22.19
CA GLN A 1011 -31.03 9.34 23.46
C GLN A 1011 -31.48 8.53 24.68
N GLN A 1012 -32.73 8.07 24.72
CA GLN A 1012 -33.23 7.22 25.80
C GLN A 1012 -32.48 5.88 25.92
N ILE A 1013 -32.17 5.25 24.79
CA ILE A 1013 -31.41 4.00 24.74
C ILE A 1013 -29.97 4.22 25.22
N ALA A 1014 -29.33 5.31 24.79
CA ALA A 1014 -27.99 5.65 25.21
C ALA A 1014 -27.91 5.90 26.73
N ALA A 1015 -28.86 6.62 27.29
CA ALA A 1015 -28.95 6.82 28.75
C ALA A 1015 -29.03 5.51 29.53
N ALA A 1016 -29.86 4.57 29.05
CA ALA A 1016 -30.02 3.25 29.67
C ALA A 1016 -28.75 2.38 29.56
N LEU A 1017 -28.01 2.46 28.45
CA LEU A 1017 -26.78 1.69 28.23
C LEU A 1017 -25.56 2.29 28.95
N GLU A 1018 -25.46 3.61 29.04
CA GLU A 1018 -24.32 4.30 29.68
C GLU A 1018 -24.49 4.49 31.19
N ASN A 1019 -25.62 4.08 31.78
CA ASN A 1019 -25.93 4.30 33.20
C ASN A 1019 -25.89 5.78 33.61
N LYS A 1020 -26.24 6.67 32.68
CA LYS A 1020 -26.44 8.10 32.98
C LYS A 1020 -27.86 8.27 33.46
N VAL A 1021 -28.04 8.69 34.71
CA VAL A 1021 -29.36 9.13 35.22
C VAL A 1021 -29.75 10.34 34.38
N THR A 1022 -30.69 10.17 33.46
CA THR A 1022 -31.31 11.30 32.78
C THR A 1022 -32.21 12.00 33.79
N ASP A 1023 -31.77 13.15 34.29
CA ASP A 1023 -32.68 14.19 34.78
C ASP A 1023 -33.44 14.73 33.56
N LEU A 1024 -34.53 14.04 33.21
CA LEU A 1024 -35.54 14.49 32.24
C LEU A 1024 -36.86 14.71 32.96
#